data_AF-A0A9P7E595-F1
#
_entry.id   AF-A0A9P7E595-F1
#
_cell.length_a   1.000
_cell.length_b   1.000
_cell.length_c   1.000
_cell.angle_alpha   90.00
_cell.angle_beta   90.00
_cell.angle_gamma   90.00
#
_symmetry.space_group_name_H-M   'P 1'
#
loop_
_entity.id
_entity.type
_entity.pdbx_description
1 polymer ?
#
loop_
_entity_poly.entity_id
_entity_poly.type
_entity_poly.pdbx_seq_one_letter_code
_entity_poly.pdbx_strand_id
1 'polypeptide(L)'
;MGVVRGISRPILVNDWTSSIGSDDDMVDGYDSPLTDLEDSSEYSSPEETFSESSGSEYGGETYKKQPAQKRPRTAKALDTGMAPAPKGPGRRKKTLSLIVIMPIDILLEIFGLLEPADLLYLSRTSKAFRKILLSNSAVSVWKAARVNRDDVPDCMPGMSEVTWANLLFGGSQCYVCGTKGITRIDFGIRRRVCTSCLKKNLVYKPNFSSKFPDFDPIIMDLIPFTNTGGWAHGHASTSKFFWSDDVLKMAAQLGMYQKDVHMFKPGAKKRLEDFKQSRKRYVDSVVDHAAVCNAWVDEERERHLLTVTELRSQNKELIKARLVQLGHGANDVARMLCHREYAMDKELTNARWKRLLPRIERNLSELKEEQRLEDQRSASFERKRHLLETYDNYVRQLRTLIPPSESFLKLYDVAEFINSPPVERESEIGACRAFVVKLPELCTRYIHQTKLALTKLLGPSTGVSQDTLARRNQGINVPDETLLQLATSIFQCISSRPFPLITWDKVQYHRCPSSLFYAGSMGIDACTFSLSQSGITAARSLLSLVDLDAKTTTATTMDQLQYHFFCSNCPPKLENGGSYRMAMDWRRSVIHYVEESHSEPRWELLSAEQLKVIHGSHPPEYPRATDPVWYCNGCDRHNGKPVDKAAVIDHLRWDGIAAPIQGVDFKYDMAPVELPPQGTKFFITPLSCPKSRQKTIVANAAIAHRISGVSCWKVSGSTSNTSTKSTPHLKGQTSVKSSNDISSLRNLHLSFHMLVNTFWSRTLFASPVLISTYSGLSSTVK
;
A
#
# COMPACT_ATOMS: atom_id res chain seq x y z
N MET A 1 38.99 48.26 -34.95
CA MET A 1 38.98 48.86 -36.30
C MET A 1 37.52 49.09 -36.70
N GLY A 2 37.16 50.18 -37.38
CA GLY A 2 35.74 50.59 -37.57
C GLY A 2 35.20 51.35 -36.35
N VAL A 3 34.83 52.65 -36.34
CA VAL A 3 34.68 53.70 -37.37
C VAL A 3 33.44 53.50 -38.27
N VAL A 4 32.42 54.39 -38.35
CA VAL A 4 32.12 55.65 -37.63
C VAL A 4 30.69 56.20 -37.90
N ARG A 5 30.19 57.15 -37.08
CA ARG A 5 29.03 58.09 -37.31
C ARG A 5 27.62 57.45 -37.47
N GLY A 6 26.50 58.11 -37.15
CA GLY A 6 26.25 59.41 -36.49
C GLY A 6 25.65 60.50 -37.41
N ILE A 7 24.40 60.92 -37.15
CA ILE A 7 23.70 62.12 -37.70
C ILE A 7 22.57 62.51 -36.72
N SER A 8 22.03 63.73 -36.80
CA SER A 8 21.09 64.29 -35.78
C SER A 8 20.10 65.31 -36.36
N ARG A 9 18.99 65.53 -35.60
CA ARG A 9 18.12 66.74 -35.64
C ARG A 9 17.25 66.93 -36.93
N PRO A 10 16.27 67.88 -36.96
CA PRO A 10 15.30 68.25 -35.90
C PRO A 10 13.87 68.62 -36.43
N ILE A 11 12.97 68.98 -35.49
CA ILE A 11 11.95 70.07 -35.54
C ILE A 11 11.02 70.20 -36.77
N LEU A 12 9.71 70.26 -36.51
CA LEU A 12 8.88 71.39 -36.95
C LEU A 12 7.76 71.72 -35.94
N VAL A 13 7.32 72.97 -35.95
CA VAL A 13 6.41 73.63 -35.00
C VAL A 13 5.13 74.05 -35.74
N ASN A 14 4.02 74.23 -35.03
CA ASN A 14 3.04 75.28 -35.33
C ASN A 14 2.22 75.62 -34.07
N ASP A 15 2.40 76.82 -33.54
CA ASP A 15 1.45 77.49 -32.63
C ASP A 15 0.16 77.88 -33.38
N TRP A 16 -0.85 78.40 -32.68
CA TRP A 16 -1.56 79.64 -33.08
C TRP A 16 -2.46 80.19 -31.96
N THR A 17 -2.64 81.52 -31.94
CA THR A 17 -3.31 82.35 -30.90
C THR A 17 -4.64 82.92 -31.41
N SER A 18 -5.70 83.17 -30.63
CA SER A 18 -5.95 83.06 -29.17
C SER A 18 -7.51 82.99 -28.96
N SER A 19 -8.24 83.48 -27.92
CA SER A 19 -7.99 84.47 -26.86
C SER A 19 -9.02 84.41 -25.71
N ILE A 20 -8.96 85.43 -24.84
CA ILE A 20 -9.72 85.73 -23.63
C ILE A 20 -11.25 85.81 -23.82
N GLY A 21 -11.97 85.29 -22.82
CA GLY A 21 -13.34 85.69 -22.44
C GLY A 21 -13.59 85.28 -20.98
N SER A 22 -14.10 86.19 -20.14
CA SER A 22 -14.48 85.90 -18.75
C SER A 22 -15.97 85.55 -18.65
N ASP A 23 -16.35 84.81 -17.60
CA ASP A 23 -17.17 85.33 -16.49
C ASP A 23 -17.38 84.21 -15.44
N ASP A 24 -17.84 84.57 -14.24
CA ASP A 24 -17.98 83.66 -13.10
C ASP A 24 -19.24 82.75 -13.19
N ASP A 25 -19.15 81.50 -12.68
CA ASP A 25 -20.09 81.05 -11.64
C ASP A 25 -19.65 79.75 -10.93
N MET A 26 -20.11 79.56 -9.68
CA MET A 26 -19.84 78.37 -8.85
C MET A 26 -21.00 77.36 -8.85
N VAL A 27 -20.78 76.13 -9.30
CA VAL A 27 -21.59 74.96 -8.90
C VAL A 27 -20.71 73.70 -8.79
N ASP A 28 -20.89 72.90 -7.73
CA ASP A 28 -20.16 71.63 -7.52
C ASP A 28 -20.51 70.55 -8.56
N GLY A 29 -19.50 70.08 -9.31
CA GLY A 29 -19.61 68.95 -10.24
C GLY A 29 -18.78 67.75 -9.80
N TYR A 30 -19.42 66.70 -9.28
CA TYR A 30 -18.74 65.47 -8.86
C TYR A 30 -18.61 64.49 -10.04
N ASP A 31 -17.57 64.66 -10.86
CA ASP A 31 -17.34 63.82 -12.04
C ASP A 31 -17.14 62.34 -11.70
N SER A 32 -18.01 61.50 -12.25
CA SER A 32 -17.99 60.04 -12.10
C SER A 32 -17.57 59.40 -13.43
N PRO A 33 -16.29 59.00 -13.61
CA PRO A 33 -15.79 58.48 -14.88
C PRO A 33 -16.39 57.08 -15.17
N LEU A 34 -17.41 57.05 -16.04
CA LEU A 34 -18.07 55.82 -16.48
C LEU A 34 -18.48 55.89 -17.96
N THR A 35 -17.52 56.30 -18.79
CA THR A 35 -17.55 56.20 -20.26
C THR A 35 -16.58 55.11 -20.75
N ASP A 36 -16.53 54.91 -22.07
CA ASP A 36 -15.50 54.13 -22.78
C ASP A 36 -15.49 52.61 -22.56
N LEU A 37 -16.59 51.96 -22.95
CA LEU A 37 -16.53 50.68 -23.66
C LEU A 37 -17.47 50.72 -24.86
N GLU A 38 -16.89 50.61 -26.06
CA GLU A 38 -17.61 50.62 -27.34
C GLU A 38 -18.25 49.26 -27.69
N ASP A 39 -19.09 49.28 -28.72
CA ASP A 39 -19.91 48.14 -29.16
C ASP A 39 -19.10 47.11 -29.97
N SER A 40 -19.43 45.82 -29.81
CA SER A 40 -18.88 44.68 -30.57
C SER A 40 -19.74 43.44 -30.35
N SER A 41 -20.98 43.47 -30.82
CA SER A 41 -21.92 42.36 -30.68
C SER A 41 -21.69 41.22 -31.70
N GLU A 42 -21.07 40.13 -31.29
CA GLU A 42 -21.19 38.83 -31.98
C GLU A 42 -21.52 37.70 -30.98
N TYR A 43 -22.79 37.30 -30.93
CA TYR A 43 -23.28 36.22 -30.07
C TYR A 43 -23.13 34.87 -30.79
N SER A 44 -22.13 34.08 -30.38
CA SER A 44 -22.01 32.66 -30.75
C SER A 44 -22.06 31.79 -29.51
N SER A 45 -22.94 30.79 -29.52
CA SER A 45 -23.14 29.88 -28.39
C SER A 45 -22.05 28.81 -28.33
N PRO A 46 -21.31 28.67 -27.21
CA PRO A 46 -20.40 27.53 -27.03
C PRO A 46 -21.16 26.25 -26.68
N GLU A 47 -20.67 25.11 -27.16
CA GLU A 47 -21.02 23.79 -26.62
C GLU A 47 -20.10 23.50 -25.42
N GLU A 48 -20.66 23.23 -24.23
CA GLU A 48 -19.86 22.88 -23.05
C GLU A 48 -19.23 21.48 -23.19
N THR A 49 -17.99 21.44 -23.65
CA THR A 49 -17.11 20.28 -23.44
C THR A 49 -16.52 20.33 -22.02
N PHE A 50 -16.47 19.17 -21.37
CA PHE A 50 -16.15 19.07 -19.95
C PHE A 50 -14.63 19.04 -19.73
N SER A 51 -14.09 19.98 -18.96
CA SER A 51 -12.71 19.90 -18.46
C SER A 51 -12.65 20.40 -17.01
N GLU A 52 -12.19 19.54 -16.10
CA GLU A 52 -11.73 19.96 -14.78
C GLU A 52 -10.30 20.51 -14.92
N SER A 53 -9.97 21.59 -14.20
CA SER A 53 -8.58 22.03 -14.09
C SER A 53 -8.34 22.66 -12.72
N SER A 54 -7.32 22.14 -12.02
CA SER A 54 -6.81 22.73 -10.78
C SER A 54 -5.79 23.82 -11.11
N GLY A 55 -5.77 24.90 -10.33
CA GLY A 55 -4.98 26.09 -10.66
C GLY A 55 -3.47 25.89 -10.55
N SER A 56 -2.75 26.28 -11.60
CA SER A 56 -1.34 26.69 -11.53
C SER A 56 -1.07 27.81 -12.53
N GLU A 57 -0.39 28.88 -12.11
CA GLU A 57 0.03 29.97 -13.00
C GLU A 57 1.42 29.67 -13.59
N TYR A 58 1.52 29.49 -14.91
CA TYR A 58 2.74 29.80 -15.68
C TYR A 58 2.38 30.15 -17.13
N GLY A 59 3.13 31.10 -17.73
CA GLY A 59 2.81 31.69 -19.03
C GLY A 59 3.52 31.06 -20.23
N GLY A 60 2.96 31.26 -21.42
CA GLY A 60 3.53 30.91 -22.72
C GLY A 60 3.01 31.85 -23.82
N GLU A 61 3.80 32.05 -24.88
CA GLU A 61 3.63 33.15 -25.84
C GLU A 61 2.65 32.85 -26.99
N THR A 62 2.02 33.90 -27.55
CA THR A 62 0.98 33.78 -28.58
C THR A 62 1.50 34.00 -30.00
N TYR A 63 1.49 32.95 -30.83
CA TYR A 63 1.70 33.07 -32.27
C TYR A 63 0.40 33.40 -33.02
N LYS A 64 0.46 34.40 -33.90
CA LYS A 64 -0.68 34.88 -34.71
C LYS A 64 -0.98 33.92 -35.88
N LYS A 65 -2.26 33.74 -36.20
CA LYS A 65 -2.73 33.23 -37.51
C LYS A 65 -3.79 34.16 -38.10
N GLN A 66 -3.78 34.30 -39.42
CA GLN A 66 -4.69 35.15 -40.19
C GLN A 66 -5.96 34.37 -40.64
N PRO A 67 -7.08 35.06 -40.92
CA PRO A 67 -8.33 34.41 -41.35
C PRO A 67 -8.29 33.97 -42.82
N ALA A 68 -9.04 32.90 -43.14
CA ALA A 68 -9.17 32.35 -44.49
C ALA A 68 -10.37 32.96 -45.27
N GLN A 69 -10.30 32.89 -46.60
CA GLN A 69 -11.27 33.53 -47.51
C GLN A 69 -12.59 32.74 -47.69
N LYS A 70 -13.68 33.47 -47.98
CA LYS A 70 -15.01 32.91 -48.28
C LYS A 70 -15.06 32.31 -49.69
N ARG A 71 -15.69 31.13 -49.86
CA ARG A 71 -16.11 30.61 -51.17
C ARG A 71 -17.55 31.04 -51.51
N PRO A 72 -17.85 31.42 -52.76
CA PRO A 72 -19.24 31.65 -53.21
C PRO A 72 -19.98 30.33 -53.44
N ARG A 73 -21.32 30.39 -53.55
CA ARG A 73 -22.19 29.24 -53.87
C ARG A 73 -23.06 29.57 -55.09
N THR A 74 -23.30 28.58 -55.93
CA THR A 74 -23.96 28.69 -57.25
C THR A 74 -25.50 28.68 -57.16
N ALA A 75 -26.16 29.01 -58.26
CA ALA A 75 -27.62 29.20 -58.39
C ALA A 75 -28.27 28.22 -59.40
N LYS A 76 -29.62 28.33 -59.54
CA LYS A 76 -30.58 27.54 -60.35
C LYS A 76 -31.12 26.25 -59.67
N ALA A 77 -32.39 25.83 -59.88
CA ALA A 77 -33.59 26.53 -60.41
C ALA A 77 -34.89 25.71 -60.17
N LEU A 78 -36.05 26.34 -60.49
CA LEU A 78 -37.36 25.76 -60.89
C LEU A 78 -38.22 24.98 -59.87
N ASP A 79 -39.14 25.74 -59.24
CA ASP A 79 -40.61 25.65 -59.35
C ASP A 79 -41.35 24.29 -59.51
N THR A 80 -42.26 24.01 -58.57
CA THR A 80 -43.70 23.79 -58.85
C THR A 80 -44.49 23.83 -57.53
N GLY A 81 -45.74 24.31 -57.54
CA GLY A 81 -46.48 24.70 -56.32
C GLY A 81 -47.67 23.83 -55.92
N MET A 82 -47.96 23.79 -54.61
CA MET A 82 -49.27 23.45 -54.03
C MET A 82 -49.55 24.38 -52.83
N ALA A 83 -50.83 24.68 -52.56
CA ALA A 83 -51.22 25.77 -51.67
C ALA A 83 -51.15 25.40 -50.16
N PRO A 84 -50.70 26.33 -49.29
CA PRO A 84 -50.77 26.15 -47.84
C PRO A 84 -52.16 26.48 -47.28
N ALA A 85 -52.68 25.60 -46.41
CA ALA A 85 -53.92 25.77 -45.66
C ALA A 85 -53.90 27.01 -44.74
N PRO A 86 -55.08 27.56 -44.32
CA PRO A 86 -55.14 28.82 -43.58
C PRO A 86 -54.39 28.76 -42.25
N LYS A 87 -53.60 29.80 -41.98
CA LYS A 87 -52.84 29.95 -40.75
C LYS A 87 -53.80 30.14 -39.57
N GLY A 88 -53.84 29.17 -38.65
CA GLY A 88 -54.50 29.34 -37.35
C GLY A 88 -53.95 30.56 -36.59
N PRO A 89 -54.73 31.13 -35.65
CA PRO A 89 -54.43 32.43 -35.05
C PRO A 89 -53.05 32.43 -34.38
N GLY A 90 -52.13 33.20 -34.94
CA GLY A 90 -50.74 33.27 -34.48
C GLY A 90 -50.68 33.68 -33.02
N ARG A 91 -50.18 32.77 -32.17
CA ARG A 91 -49.96 32.94 -30.73
C ARG A 91 -49.40 34.34 -30.46
N ARG A 92 -50.25 35.25 -29.93
CA ARG A 92 -49.91 36.67 -29.71
C ARG A 92 -48.53 36.75 -29.06
N LYS A 93 -47.55 37.36 -29.76
CA LYS A 93 -46.26 37.70 -29.14
C LYS A 93 -46.56 38.62 -27.96
N LYS A 94 -46.39 38.12 -26.74
CA LYS A 94 -46.45 38.92 -25.51
C LYS A 94 -45.19 39.79 -25.47
N THR A 95 -45.22 40.88 -26.24
CA THR A 95 -44.07 41.76 -26.43
C THR A 95 -43.83 42.52 -25.13
N LEU A 96 -42.63 42.38 -24.56
CA LEU A 96 -42.23 43.04 -23.31
C LEU A 96 -42.13 44.58 -23.43
N SER A 97 -42.38 45.13 -24.62
CA SER A 97 -42.43 46.57 -24.90
C SER A 97 -43.41 47.33 -24.00
N LEU A 98 -44.48 46.67 -23.51
CA LEU A 98 -45.42 47.28 -22.57
C LEU A 98 -44.78 47.66 -21.22
N ILE A 99 -43.70 46.98 -20.80
CA ILE A 99 -42.99 47.30 -19.55
C ILE A 99 -42.29 48.66 -19.67
N VAL A 100 -41.72 48.97 -20.85
CA VAL A 100 -41.00 50.23 -21.09
C VAL A 100 -41.97 51.42 -21.29
N ILE A 101 -43.27 51.16 -21.41
CA ILE A 101 -44.35 52.16 -21.57
C ILE A 101 -45.08 52.42 -20.24
N MET A 102 -44.80 51.63 -19.20
CA MET A 102 -45.39 51.77 -17.87
C MET A 102 -44.91 53.06 -17.17
N PRO A 103 -45.75 53.73 -16.36
CA PRO A 103 -45.32 54.88 -15.55
C PRO A 103 -44.11 54.55 -14.68
N ILE A 104 -43.17 55.50 -14.58
CA ILE A 104 -41.88 55.29 -13.92
C ILE A 104 -42.07 54.90 -12.46
N ASP A 105 -43.06 55.45 -11.77
CA ASP A 105 -43.34 55.19 -10.35
C ASP A 105 -43.72 53.73 -10.10
N ILE A 106 -44.53 53.14 -10.99
CA ILE A 106 -44.90 51.71 -10.91
C ILE A 106 -43.71 50.81 -11.26
N LEU A 107 -42.84 51.25 -12.18
CA LEU A 107 -41.59 50.54 -12.45
C LEU A 107 -40.63 50.60 -11.25
N LEU A 108 -40.50 51.76 -10.60
CA LEU A 108 -39.68 51.92 -9.39
C LEU A 108 -40.22 51.07 -8.23
N GLU A 109 -41.53 50.98 -8.05
CA GLU A 109 -42.17 50.08 -7.07
C GLU A 109 -41.84 48.60 -7.38
N ILE A 110 -42.04 48.15 -8.62
CA ILE A 110 -41.70 46.78 -9.04
C ILE A 110 -40.20 46.49 -8.85
N PHE A 111 -39.33 47.45 -9.17
CA PHE A 111 -37.89 47.33 -8.98
C PHE A 111 -37.50 47.34 -7.49
N GLY A 112 -38.30 47.99 -6.64
CA GLY A 112 -38.16 47.98 -5.18
C GLY A 112 -38.44 46.62 -4.54
N LEU A 113 -38.99 45.66 -5.29
CA LEU A 113 -39.28 44.28 -4.88
C LEU A 113 -38.26 43.24 -5.42
N LEU A 114 -37.20 43.68 -6.10
CA LEU A 114 -36.16 42.81 -6.68
C LEU A 114 -34.92 42.69 -5.77
N GLU A 115 -33.99 41.79 -6.10
CA GLU A 115 -32.64 41.77 -5.49
C GLU A 115 -31.71 42.81 -6.14
N PRO A 116 -30.64 43.28 -5.45
CA PRO A 116 -29.67 44.21 -6.03
C PRO A 116 -28.93 43.64 -7.24
N ALA A 117 -28.79 42.31 -7.31
CA ALA A 117 -28.24 41.61 -8.47
C ALA A 117 -29.12 41.78 -9.72
N ASP A 118 -30.44 41.62 -9.58
CA ASP A 118 -31.39 41.79 -10.69
C ASP A 118 -31.42 43.22 -11.20
N LEU A 119 -31.38 44.21 -10.31
CA LEU A 119 -31.29 45.63 -10.71
C LEU A 119 -30.03 45.93 -11.51
N LEU A 120 -28.88 45.32 -11.17
CA LEU A 120 -27.66 45.46 -11.98
C LEU A 120 -27.85 44.84 -13.36
N TYR A 121 -28.38 43.62 -13.46
CA TYR A 121 -28.62 42.98 -14.76
C TYR A 121 -29.65 43.75 -15.60
N LEU A 122 -30.70 44.30 -14.98
CA LEU A 122 -31.70 45.13 -15.65
C LEU A 122 -31.12 46.47 -16.14
N SER A 123 -30.24 47.10 -15.37
CA SER A 123 -29.49 48.31 -15.77
C SER A 123 -28.46 48.05 -16.90
N ARG A 124 -28.17 46.77 -17.20
CA ARG A 124 -27.25 46.32 -18.25
C ARG A 124 -27.97 45.85 -19.52
N THR A 125 -29.24 45.43 -19.44
CA THR A 125 -30.01 44.95 -20.61
C THR A 125 -30.71 46.05 -21.42
N SER A 126 -30.95 47.24 -20.85
CA SER A 126 -31.67 48.32 -21.52
C SER A 126 -31.11 49.71 -21.21
N LYS A 127 -30.88 50.52 -22.25
CA LYS A 127 -30.50 51.94 -22.11
C LYS A 127 -31.56 52.76 -21.36
N ALA A 128 -32.84 52.39 -21.43
CA ALA A 128 -33.92 53.05 -20.72
C ALA A 128 -33.90 52.73 -19.22
N PHE A 129 -33.85 51.44 -18.85
CA PHE A 129 -33.74 51.03 -17.44
C PHE A 129 -32.43 51.50 -16.82
N ARG A 130 -31.32 51.54 -17.58
CA ARG A 130 -30.06 52.17 -17.16
C ARG A 130 -30.25 53.64 -16.78
N LYS A 131 -30.94 54.44 -17.60
CA LYS A 131 -31.19 55.86 -17.30
C LYS A 131 -32.04 56.05 -16.03
N ILE A 132 -33.03 55.18 -15.80
CA ILE A 132 -33.88 55.22 -14.61
C ILE A 132 -33.09 54.77 -13.37
N LEU A 133 -32.52 53.56 -13.38
CA LEU A 133 -31.86 52.94 -12.24
C LEU A 133 -30.54 53.62 -11.83
N LEU A 134 -29.86 54.34 -12.73
CA LEU A 134 -28.67 55.12 -12.38
C LEU A 134 -28.97 56.59 -12.02
N SER A 135 -30.25 56.97 -11.90
CA SER A 135 -30.64 58.33 -11.50
C SER A 135 -30.88 58.45 -9.99
N ASN A 136 -30.77 59.68 -9.46
CA ASN A 136 -30.90 59.95 -8.02
C ASN A 136 -32.28 59.56 -7.43
N SER A 137 -33.35 59.53 -8.24
CA SER A 137 -34.68 59.08 -7.79
C SER A 137 -34.77 57.57 -7.56
N ALA A 138 -33.83 56.77 -8.08
CA ALA A 138 -33.78 55.32 -7.83
C ALA A 138 -33.02 54.94 -6.55
N VAL A 139 -32.43 55.88 -5.80
CA VAL A 139 -31.62 55.56 -4.61
C VAL A 139 -32.45 54.84 -3.52
N SER A 140 -33.72 55.22 -3.34
CA SER A 140 -34.67 54.51 -2.47
C SER A 140 -34.93 53.08 -2.94
N VAL A 141 -35.07 52.87 -4.25
CA VAL A 141 -35.29 51.55 -4.87
C VAL A 141 -34.10 50.62 -4.66
N TRP A 142 -32.86 51.09 -4.85
CA TRP A 142 -31.67 50.27 -4.56
C TRP A 142 -31.55 49.91 -3.08
N LYS A 143 -31.92 50.84 -2.17
CA LYS A 143 -31.94 50.54 -0.73
C LYS A 143 -33.04 49.54 -0.37
N ALA A 144 -34.24 49.66 -0.94
CA ALA A 144 -35.33 48.71 -0.75
C ALA A 144 -34.94 47.31 -1.27
N ALA A 145 -34.41 47.23 -2.49
CA ALA A 145 -33.91 45.99 -3.08
C ALA A 145 -32.82 45.32 -2.24
N ARG A 146 -31.95 46.09 -1.57
CA ARG A 146 -30.98 45.55 -0.62
C ARG A 146 -31.64 45.03 0.65
N VAL A 147 -32.61 45.75 1.22
CA VAL A 147 -33.34 45.33 2.43
C VAL A 147 -34.18 44.06 2.18
N ASN A 148 -34.74 43.87 0.98
CA ASN A 148 -35.46 42.63 0.61
C ASN A 148 -34.60 41.35 0.76
N ARG A 149 -33.28 41.50 0.76
CA ARG A 149 -32.32 40.45 1.05
C ARG A 149 -31.63 40.77 2.38
N ASP A 150 -32.32 40.46 3.47
CA ASP A 150 -31.95 40.79 4.86
C ASP A 150 -30.49 40.46 5.27
N ASP A 151 -29.80 39.57 4.54
CA ASP A 151 -28.39 39.25 4.80
C ASP A 151 -27.38 40.28 4.29
N VAL A 152 -27.72 41.15 3.34
CA VAL A 152 -26.73 42.00 2.65
C VAL A 152 -26.28 43.17 3.53
N PRO A 153 -24.96 43.29 3.84
CA PRO A 153 -24.46 44.37 4.68
C PRO A 153 -24.80 45.76 4.14
N ASP A 154 -24.96 46.73 5.05
CA ASP A 154 -25.26 48.12 4.72
C ASP A 154 -24.27 48.73 3.72
N CYS A 155 -24.72 49.73 2.97
CA CYS A 155 -23.88 50.44 2.02
C CYS A 155 -22.68 51.08 2.73
N MET A 156 -21.47 50.70 2.31
CA MET A 156 -20.24 51.10 2.97
C MET A 156 -20.06 52.64 3.00
N PRO A 157 -19.55 53.23 4.10
CA PRO A 157 -19.41 54.68 4.24
C PRO A 157 -18.75 55.37 3.04
N GLY A 158 -19.44 56.36 2.46
CA GLY A 158 -18.96 57.10 1.29
C GLY A 158 -18.96 56.27 -0.01
N MET A 159 -19.95 55.40 -0.19
CA MET A 159 -20.29 54.70 -1.43
C MET A 159 -21.80 54.87 -1.70
N SER A 160 -22.23 54.77 -2.97
CA SER A 160 -23.65 54.71 -3.32
C SER A 160 -24.15 53.27 -3.38
N GLU A 161 -25.44 53.03 -3.11
CA GLU A 161 -26.06 51.69 -3.16
C GLU A 161 -25.83 50.99 -4.52
N VAL A 162 -25.80 51.77 -5.62
CA VAL A 162 -25.48 51.28 -6.98
C VAL A 162 -24.04 50.75 -7.08
N THR A 163 -23.07 51.52 -6.59
CA THR A 163 -21.65 51.11 -6.59
C THR A 163 -21.42 49.93 -5.65
N TRP A 164 -22.12 49.91 -4.51
CA TRP A 164 -22.09 48.84 -3.52
C TRP A 164 -22.61 47.51 -4.11
N ALA A 165 -23.81 47.53 -4.70
CA ALA A 165 -24.36 46.39 -5.42
C ALA A 165 -23.40 45.92 -6.53
N ASN A 166 -22.82 46.85 -7.32
CA ASN A 166 -21.86 46.51 -8.38
C ASN A 166 -20.53 45.93 -7.84
N LEU A 167 -20.16 46.21 -6.59
CA LEU A 167 -19.00 45.59 -5.94
C LEU A 167 -19.29 44.15 -5.53
N LEU A 168 -20.44 43.92 -4.88
CA LEU A 168 -20.90 42.60 -4.45
C LEU A 168 -21.23 41.68 -5.65
N PHE A 169 -22.22 42.09 -6.45
CA PHE A 169 -22.88 41.26 -7.45
C PHE A 169 -22.52 41.60 -8.91
N GLY A 170 -21.75 42.67 -9.15
CA GLY A 170 -21.49 43.19 -10.50
C GLY A 170 -20.65 42.31 -11.45
N GLY A 171 -20.20 41.13 -11.02
CA GLY A 171 -19.42 40.18 -11.81
C GLY A 171 -17.95 40.07 -11.39
N SER A 172 -17.22 39.09 -11.96
CA SER A 172 -15.86 38.71 -11.56
C SER A 172 -14.74 39.45 -12.32
N GLN A 173 -14.96 40.69 -12.75
CA GLN A 173 -13.98 41.46 -13.53
C GLN A 173 -13.12 42.40 -12.68
N CYS A 174 -11.84 42.52 -13.02
CA CYS A 174 -10.93 43.51 -12.46
C CYS A 174 -11.33 44.93 -12.90
N TYR A 175 -11.55 45.82 -11.94
CA TYR A 175 -11.97 47.21 -12.17
C TYR A 175 -10.92 48.09 -12.89
N VAL A 176 -9.68 47.62 -13.04
CA VAL A 176 -8.56 48.38 -13.65
C VAL A 176 -8.20 47.89 -15.05
N CYS A 177 -8.43 46.60 -15.36
CA CYS A 177 -7.97 45.98 -16.61
C CYS A 177 -8.93 44.96 -17.23
N GLY A 178 -10.17 44.87 -16.74
CA GLY A 178 -11.23 44.02 -17.30
C GLY A 178 -11.04 42.50 -17.14
N THR A 179 -9.88 42.03 -16.68
CA THR A 179 -9.57 40.59 -16.49
C THR A 179 -10.64 39.90 -15.65
N LYS A 180 -11.24 38.84 -16.20
CA LYS A 180 -12.32 38.04 -15.59
C LYS A 180 -11.78 37.03 -14.56
N GLY A 181 -12.67 36.41 -13.78
CA GLY A 181 -12.32 35.36 -12.80
C GLY A 181 -11.92 35.87 -11.40
N ILE A 182 -11.96 37.18 -11.17
CA ILE A 182 -11.64 37.81 -9.89
C ILE A 182 -12.85 37.71 -8.94
N THR A 183 -12.96 36.57 -8.25
CA THR A 183 -14.04 36.29 -7.28
C THR A 183 -13.90 37.11 -5.99
N ARG A 184 -12.68 37.35 -5.53
CA ARG A 184 -12.41 38.13 -4.31
C ARG A 184 -12.72 39.63 -4.49
N ILE A 185 -13.40 40.19 -3.49
CA ILE A 185 -13.49 41.63 -3.24
C ILE A 185 -12.39 42.01 -2.23
N ASP A 186 -11.82 43.19 -2.34
CA ASP A 186 -11.11 43.81 -1.23
C ASP A 186 -11.95 44.97 -0.67
N PHE A 187 -12.51 44.76 0.52
CA PHE A 187 -13.37 45.75 1.19
C PHE A 187 -12.58 46.90 1.82
N GLY A 188 -11.28 46.72 2.11
CA GLY A 188 -10.44 47.77 2.70
C GLY A 188 -10.07 48.85 1.67
N ILE A 189 -9.67 48.45 0.46
CA ILE A 189 -9.51 49.38 -0.68
C ILE A 189 -10.76 49.50 -1.56
N ARG A 190 -11.88 48.89 -1.14
CA ARG A 190 -13.25 49.02 -1.70
C ARG A 190 -13.38 48.66 -3.19
N ARG A 191 -12.62 47.68 -3.67
CA ARG A 191 -12.42 47.38 -5.10
C ARG A 191 -12.29 45.88 -5.38
N ARG A 192 -12.66 45.47 -6.61
CA ARG A 192 -12.43 44.13 -7.17
C ARG A 192 -11.28 44.21 -8.18
N VAL A 193 -10.11 43.68 -7.83
CA VAL A 193 -8.87 43.85 -8.62
C VAL A 193 -8.01 42.59 -8.66
N CYS A 194 -7.34 42.35 -9.79
CA CYS A 194 -6.44 41.20 -9.96
C CYS A 194 -5.06 41.42 -9.31
N THR A 195 -4.33 40.33 -9.12
CA THR A 195 -2.99 40.30 -8.49
C THR A 195 -1.99 41.24 -9.18
N SER A 196 -1.95 41.29 -10.51
CA SER A 196 -1.06 42.19 -11.26
C SER A 196 -1.41 43.68 -11.04
N CYS A 197 -2.69 44.02 -10.96
CA CYS A 197 -3.13 45.39 -10.65
C CYS A 197 -2.86 45.76 -9.18
N LEU A 198 -2.96 44.83 -8.24
CA LEU A 198 -2.53 45.04 -6.85
C LEU A 198 -1.02 45.30 -6.78
N LYS A 199 -0.19 44.48 -7.46
CA LYS A 199 1.27 44.65 -7.52
C LYS A 199 1.71 46.00 -8.10
N LYS A 200 1.00 46.51 -9.13
CA LYS A 200 1.31 47.81 -9.77
C LYS A 200 0.87 49.02 -8.93
N ASN A 201 -0.29 48.96 -8.29
CA ASN A 201 -0.97 50.13 -7.76
C ASN A 201 -0.94 50.25 -6.22
N LEU A 202 -0.55 49.20 -5.48
CA LEU A 202 -0.36 49.31 -4.03
C LEU A 202 0.97 50.01 -3.65
N VAL A 203 0.93 50.67 -2.50
CA VAL A 203 2.04 51.40 -1.86
C VAL A 203 1.98 51.10 -0.36
N TYR A 204 3.10 51.05 0.33
CA TYR A 204 3.18 50.69 1.75
C TYR A 204 4.37 51.41 2.41
N LYS A 205 4.36 51.53 3.74
CA LYS A 205 5.26 52.43 4.49
C LYS A 205 6.75 52.40 4.04
N PRO A 206 7.40 51.23 3.82
CA PRO A 206 8.78 51.16 3.29
C PRO A 206 9.02 51.76 1.90
N ASN A 207 8.03 51.79 1.00
CA ASN A 207 8.20 52.34 -0.35
C ASN A 207 7.44 53.66 -0.61
N PHE A 208 6.71 54.18 0.38
CA PHE A 208 5.95 55.43 0.26
C PHE A 208 6.84 56.61 -0.14
N SER A 209 7.85 56.95 0.67
CA SER A 209 8.74 58.11 0.42
C SER A 209 9.60 57.97 -0.84
N SER A 210 9.81 56.75 -1.36
CA SER A 210 10.50 56.52 -2.62
C SER A 210 9.60 56.69 -3.85
N LYS A 211 8.28 56.58 -3.69
CA LYS A 211 7.29 56.74 -4.77
C LYS A 211 6.62 58.11 -4.75
N PHE A 212 6.56 58.73 -3.57
CA PHE A 212 5.96 60.03 -3.30
C PHE A 212 6.87 60.84 -2.35
N PRO A 213 8.01 61.35 -2.84
CA PRO A 213 8.98 62.06 -1.98
C PRO A 213 8.44 63.39 -1.45
N ASP A 214 7.59 64.07 -2.22
CA ASP A 214 7.06 65.40 -1.90
C ASP A 214 5.82 65.38 -0.98
N PHE A 215 5.35 64.20 -0.58
CA PHE A 215 4.07 64.03 0.14
C PHE A 215 4.29 63.66 1.62
N ASP A 216 3.54 64.33 2.50
CA ASP A 216 3.53 64.07 3.94
C ASP A 216 3.06 62.62 4.23
N PRO A 217 3.87 61.77 4.90
CA PRO A 217 3.50 60.42 5.29
C PRO A 217 2.19 60.31 6.09
N ILE A 218 1.71 61.40 6.73
CA ILE A 218 0.41 61.44 7.41
C ILE A 218 -0.76 61.02 6.51
N ILE A 219 -0.64 61.16 5.18
CA ILE A 219 -1.67 60.76 4.22
C ILE A 219 -2.06 59.28 4.38
N MET A 220 -1.14 58.42 4.82
CA MET A 220 -1.41 57.00 5.12
C MET A 220 -2.39 56.78 6.29
N ASP A 221 -2.57 57.77 7.17
CA ASP A 221 -3.57 57.73 8.25
C ASP A 221 -4.92 58.34 7.83
N LEU A 222 -5.02 58.92 6.62
CA LEU A 222 -6.20 59.67 6.15
C LEU A 222 -6.97 58.94 5.03
N ILE A 223 -6.50 57.78 4.56
CA ILE A 223 -7.09 56.98 3.47
C ILE A 223 -7.33 55.51 3.88
N PRO A 224 -8.36 54.84 3.31
CA PRO A 224 -8.55 53.41 3.50
C PRO A 224 -7.37 52.58 2.99
N PHE A 225 -7.22 51.38 3.54
CA PHE A 225 -6.09 50.48 3.27
C PHE A 225 -6.56 49.02 3.25
N THR A 226 -5.75 48.14 2.68
CA THR A 226 -5.88 46.70 2.81
C THR A 226 -4.68 46.11 3.54
N ASN A 227 -4.87 44.99 4.24
CA ASN A 227 -3.80 44.18 4.80
C ASN A 227 -3.25 43.16 3.77
N THR A 228 -3.83 43.02 2.58
CA THR A 228 -3.39 42.07 1.56
C THR A 228 -2.50 42.75 0.51
N GLY A 229 -1.20 42.51 0.60
CA GLY A 229 -0.23 42.97 -0.40
C GLY A 229 -0.36 42.20 -1.73
N GLY A 230 -0.04 42.85 -2.85
CA GLY A 230 -0.15 42.24 -4.19
C GLY A 230 0.73 40.98 -4.41
N TRP A 231 1.71 40.75 -3.54
CA TRP A 231 2.60 39.56 -3.55
C TRP A 231 2.20 38.52 -2.50
N ALA A 232 1.19 38.77 -1.66
CA ALA A 232 0.82 37.89 -0.55
C ALA A 232 -0.10 36.71 -0.94
N HIS A 233 -0.34 36.49 -2.24
CA HIS A 233 -1.25 35.46 -2.79
C HIS A 233 -2.68 35.44 -2.19
N GLY A 234 -3.10 36.54 -1.55
CA GLY A 234 -4.40 36.67 -0.87
C GLY A 234 -4.32 36.61 0.66
N HIS A 235 -3.19 36.21 1.25
CA HIS A 235 -3.04 36.22 2.70
C HIS A 235 -2.98 37.65 3.26
N ALA A 236 -3.47 37.83 4.49
CA ALA A 236 -3.34 39.08 5.23
C ALA A 236 -1.91 39.24 5.79
N SER A 237 -1.45 40.49 5.87
CA SER A 237 -0.16 40.89 6.42
C SER A 237 -0.36 41.90 7.54
N THR A 238 0.62 42.01 8.44
CA THR A 238 0.71 43.09 9.42
C THR A 238 0.93 44.47 8.78
N SER A 239 1.34 44.52 7.50
CA SER A 239 1.51 45.76 6.74
C SER A 239 0.19 46.32 6.21
N LYS A 240 -0.02 47.63 6.35
CA LYS A 240 -1.05 48.37 5.63
C LYS A 240 -0.58 48.69 4.21
N PHE A 241 -1.44 48.45 3.22
CA PHE A 241 -1.22 48.77 1.81
C PHE A 241 -2.29 49.75 1.31
N PHE A 242 -1.86 50.78 0.60
CA PHE A 242 -2.64 51.92 0.15
C PHE A 242 -2.71 51.98 -1.37
N TRP A 243 -3.82 52.44 -1.93
CA TRP A 243 -3.98 52.56 -3.38
C TRP A 243 -3.35 53.87 -3.90
N SER A 244 -2.50 53.80 -4.93
CA SER A 244 -1.70 54.95 -5.41
C SER A 244 -2.55 56.16 -5.82
N ASP A 245 -3.72 55.93 -6.42
CA ASP A 245 -4.67 56.97 -6.83
C ASP A 245 -5.41 57.60 -5.63
N ASP A 246 -5.65 56.83 -4.55
CA ASP A 246 -6.22 57.38 -3.32
C ASP A 246 -5.21 58.26 -2.56
N VAL A 247 -3.91 57.90 -2.61
CA VAL A 247 -2.82 58.74 -2.09
C VAL A 247 -2.76 60.08 -2.84
N LEU A 248 -2.79 60.05 -4.18
CA LEU A 248 -2.76 61.26 -5.01
C LEU A 248 -3.97 62.18 -4.74
N LYS A 249 -5.18 61.60 -4.65
CA LYS A 249 -6.41 62.35 -4.35
C LYS A 249 -6.40 62.97 -2.95
N MET A 250 -5.89 62.24 -1.94
CA MET A 250 -5.75 62.79 -0.59
C MET A 250 -4.63 63.83 -0.49
N ALA A 251 -3.52 63.69 -1.23
CA ALA A 251 -2.48 64.70 -1.31
C ALA A 251 -3.02 66.02 -1.85
N ALA A 252 -3.82 65.98 -2.93
CA ALA A 252 -4.47 67.17 -3.49
C ALA A 252 -5.44 67.83 -2.48
N GLN A 253 -6.29 67.06 -1.81
CA GLN A 253 -7.20 67.57 -0.77
C GLN A 253 -6.44 68.19 0.41
N LEU A 254 -5.43 67.49 0.94
CA LEU A 254 -4.60 67.98 2.05
C LEU A 254 -3.85 69.26 1.67
N GLY A 255 -3.35 69.33 0.43
CA GLY A 255 -2.69 70.50 -0.14
C GLY A 255 -3.57 71.75 -0.18
N MET A 256 -4.88 71.62 -0.38
CA MET A 256 -5.81 72.75 -0.29
C MET A 256 -5.87 73.33 1.13
N TYR A 257 -6.00 72.48 2.16
CA TYR A 257 -5.98 72.92 3.56
C TYR A 257 -4.61 73.46 4.00
N GLN A 258 -3.51 72.87 3.52
CA GLN A 258 -2.15 73.37 3.76
C GLN A 258 -1.92 74.74 3.12
N LYS A 259 -2.40 74.97 1.89
CA LYS A 259 -2.41 76.28 1.22
C LYS A 259 -3.23 77.31 2.01
N ASP A 260 -4.39 76.92 2.53
CA ASP A 260 -5.23 77.76 3.39
C ASP A 260 -4.51 78.20 4.69
N VAL A 261 -3.72 77.31 5.29
CA VAL A 261 -2.87 77.59 6.45
C VAL A 261 -1.67 78.49 6.10
N HIS A 262 -1.01 78.23 4.96
CA HIS A 262 0.11 79.03 4.48
C HIS A 262 -0.31 80.47 4.09
N MET A 263 -1.53 80.62 3.55
CA MET A 263 -2.16 81.92 3.27
C MET A 263 -2.80 82.58 4.51
N PHE A 264 -2.49 82.08 5.72
CA PHE A 264 -2.94 82.61 7.01
C PHE A 264 -4.46 82.82 7.15
N LYS A 265 -5.31 82.10 6.39
CA LYS A 265 -6.76 82.35 6.40
C LYS A 265 -7.35 82.10 7.80
N PRO A 266 -8.26 82.95 8.28
CA PRO A 266 -8.90 82.78 9.59
C PRO A 266 -9.45 81.37 9.80
N GLY A 267 -9.10 80.75 10.93
CA GLY A 267 -9.51 79.39 11.29
C GLY A 267 -8.87 78.24 10.51
N ALA A 268 -8.00 78.48 9.52
CA ALA A 268 -7.47 77.44 8.64
C ALA A 268 -6.75 76.29 9.39
N LYS A 269 -5.94 76.62 10.41
CA LYS A 269 -5.25 75.60 11.23
C LYS A 269 -6.23 74.65 11.92
N LYS A 270 -7.37 75.17 12.40
CA LYS A 270 -8.43 74.34 12.99
C LYS A 270 -9.13 73.50 11.92
N ARG A 271 -9.52 74.10 10.79
CA ARG A 271 -10.15 73.36 9.66
C ARG A 271 -9.28 72.18 9.18
N LEU A 272 -7.96 72.36 9.10
CA LEU A 272 -7.03 71.30 8.72
C LEU A 272 -7.03 70.13 9.72
N GLU A 273 -7.06 70.40 11.03
CA GLU A 273 -7.04 69.35 12.05
C GLU A 273 -8.42 68.68 12.22
N ASP A 274 -9.50 69.46 12.15
CA ASP A 274 -10.88 68.94 12.08
C ASP A 274 -11.05 68.01 10.86
N PHE A 275 -10.49 68.39 9.70
CA PHE A 275 -10.45 67.54 8.50
C PHE A 275 -9.66 66.24 8.72
N LYS A 276 -8.43 66.32 9.24
CA LYS A 276 -7.64 65.11 9.54
C LYS A 276 -8.36 64.18 10.51
N GLN A 277 -8.95 64.71 11.58
CA GLN A 277 -9.66 63.91 12.59
C GLN A 277 -10.95 63.30 12.04
N SER A 278 -11.65 64.01 11.14
CA SER A 278 -12.78 63.46 10.38
C SER A 278 -12.33 62.34 9.43
N ARG A 279 -11.24 62.54 8.68
CA ARG A 279 -10.65 61.53 7.80
C ARG A 279 -10.20 60.27 8.54
N LYS A 280 -9.60 60.39 9.73
CA LYS A 280 -9.23 59.24 10.59
C LYS A 280 -10.48 58.43 10.97
N ARG A 281 -11.48 59.07 11.58
CA ARG A 281 -12.76 58.42 11.95
C ARG A 281 -13.44 57.74 10.75
N TYR A 282 -13.36 58.35 9.57
CA TYR A 282 -13.86 57.74 8.34
C TYR A 282 -13.08 56.47 7.97
N VAL A 283 -11.74 56.48 8.04
CA VAL A 283 -10.92 55.28 7.80
C VAL A 283 -11.24 54.19 8.81
N ASP A 284 -11.36 54.53 10.09
CA ASP A 284 -11.75 53.59 11.15
C ASP A 284 -13.11 52.94 10.81
N SER A 285 -14.13 53.75 10.46
CA SER A 285 -15.45 53.23 10.06
C SER A 285 -15.44 52.34 8.81
N VAL A 286 -14.49 52.53 7.89
CA VAL A 286 -14.32 51.66 6.71
C VAL A 286 -13.62 50.35 7.09
N VAL A 287 -12.72 50.37 8.07
CA VAL A 287 -12.07 49.14 8.60
C VAL A 287 -13.09 48.29 9.35
N ASP A 288 -13.87 48.89 10.24
CA ASP A 288 -14.91 48.20 11.01
C ASP A 288 -15.97 47.59 10.07
N HIS A 289 -16.47 48.37 9.11
CA HIS A 289 -17.45 47.89 8.12
C HIS A 289 -16.86 46.82 7.20
N ALA A 290 -15.59 46.93 6.81
CA ALA A 290 -14.92 45.90 6.04
C ALA A 290 -14.83 44.56 6.79
N ALA A 291 -14.72 44.55 8.13
CA ALA A 291 -14.77 43.32 8.90
C ALA A 291 -16.13 42.62 8.76
N VAL A 292 -17.24 43.37 8.90
CA VAL A 292 -18.62 42.89 8.69
C VAL A 292 -18.80 42.32 7.28
N CYS A 293 -18.32 43.04 6.26
CA CYS A 293 -18.47 42.59 4.87
C CYS A 293 -17.62 41.35 4.53
N ASN A 294 -16.47 41.15 5.17
CA ASN A 294 -15.69 39.91 5.01
C ASN A 294 -16.40 38.72 5.67
N ALA A 295 -16.96 38.90 6.88
CA ALA A 295 -17.74 37.85 7.56
C ALA A 295 -18.92 37.38 6.70
N TRP A 296 -19.72 38.30 6.16
CA TRP A 296 -20.82 37.97 5.24
C TRP A 296 -20.36 37.22 3.98
N VAL A 297 -19.21 37.56 3.40
CA VAL A 297 -18.65 36.82 2.23
C VAL A 297 -18.28 35.39 2.59
N ASP A 298 -17.84 35.13 3.81
CA ASP A 298 -17.50 33.78 4.26
C ASP A 298 -18.74 32.97 4.68
N GLU A 299 -19.75 33.61 5.28
CA GLU A 299 -21.07 33.02 5.54
C GLU A 299 -21.83 32.69 4.23
N GLU A 300 -21.81 33.57 3.22
CA GLU A 300 -22.36 33.30 1.88
C GLU A 300 -21.66 32.11 1.22
N ARG A 301 -20.33 32.03 1.37
CA ARG A 301 -19.52 30.91 0.86
C ARG A 301 -19.88 29.58 1.55
N GLU A 302 -20.10 29.61 2.86
CA GLU A 302 -20.52 28.43 3.62
C GLU A 302 -21.95 27.99 3.24
N ARG A 303 -22.92 28.91 3.17
CA ARG A 303 -24.29 28.61 2.70
C ARG A 303 -24.31 28.01 1.30
N HIS A 304 -23.51 28.55 0.38
CA HIS A 304 -23.34 27.97 -0.96
C HIS A 304 -22.70 26.58 -0.92
N LEU A 305 -21.66 26.37 -0.09
CA LEU A 305 -21.00 25.06 0.06
C LEU A 305 -21.95 24.01 0.64
N LEU A 306 -22.76 24.36 1.64
CA LEU A 306 -23.79 23.50 2.22
C LEU A 306 -24.83 23.13 1.15
N THR A 307 -25.35 24.12 0.41
CA THR A 307 -26.33 23.90 -0.67
C THR A 307 -25.79 22.94 -1.76
N VAL A 308 -24.54 23.13 -2.20
CA VAL A 308 -23.87 22.24 -3.16
C VAL A 308 -23.61 20.85 -2.58
N THR A 309 -23.34 20.74 -1.28
CA THR A 309 -23.10 19.45 -0.60
C THR A 309 -24.40 18.65 -0.44
N GLU A 310 -25.50 19.31 -0.08
CA GLU A 310 -26.82 18.71 -0.01
C GLU A 310 -27.30 18.28 -1.40
N LEU A 311 -27.16 19.13 -2.43
CA LEU A 311 -27.51 18.76 -3.81
C LEU A 311 -26.67 17.59 -4.33
N ARG A 312 -25.39 17.48 -3.93
CA ARG A 312 -24.55 16.30 -4.19
C ARG A 312 -25.07 15.05 -3.49
N SER A 313 -25.53 15.16 -2.24
CA SER A 313 -26.12 14.07 -1.46
C SER A 313 -27.40 13.53 -2.14
N GLN A 314 -28.33 14.43 -2.45
CA GLN A 314 -29.58 14.12 -3.17
C GLN A 314 -29.31 13.50 -4.54
N ASN A 315 -28.37 14.07 -5.31
CA ASN A 315 -27.96 13.52 -6.60
C ASN A 315 -27.40 12.09 -6.46
N LYS A 316 -26.60 11.78 -5.43
CA LYS A 316 -26.06 10.42 -5.21
C LYS A 316 -27.17 9.41 -4.92
N GLU A 317 -28.10 9.72 -4.02
CA GLU A 317 -29.21 8.80 -3.71
C GLU A 317 -30.19 8.64 -4.89
N LEU A 318 -30.40 9.69 -5.70
CA LEU A 318 -31.16 9.59 -6.95
C LEU A 318 -30.47 8.73 -8.01
N ILE A 319 -29.14 8.83 -8.17
CA ILE A 319 -28.36 7.93 -9.05
C ILE A 319 -28.49 6.49 -8.55
N LYS A 320 -28.28 6.26 -7.25
CA LYS A 320 -28.34 4.96 -6.58
C LYS A 320 -29.69 4.27 -6.78
N ALA A 321 -30.79 4.97 -6.51
CA ALA A 321 -32.14 4.45 -6.71
C ALA A 321 -32.41 4.07 -8.17
N ARG A 322 -32.00 4.91 -9.14
CA ARG A 322 -32.18 4.64 -10.57
C ARG A 322 -31.36 3.43 -11.04
N LEU A 323 -30.14 3.24 -10.54
CA LEU A 323 -29.30 2.09 -10.91
C LEU A 323 -29.81 0.77 -10.33
N VAL A 324 -30.30 0.78 -9.09
CA VAL A 324 -30.94 -0.40 -8.49
C VAL A 324 -32.25 -0.75 -9.23
N GLN A 325 -33.02 0.24 -9.67
CA GLN A 325 -34.20 0.04 -10.53
C GLN A 325 -33.86 -0.52 -11.92
N LEU A 326 -32.64 -0.31 -12.43
CA LEU A 326 -32.13 -0.93 -13.66
C LEU A 326 -31.53 -2.34 -13.42
N GLY A 327 -31.58 -2.87 -12.19
CA GLY A 327 -31.11 -4.20 -11.85
C GLY A 327 -29.62 -4.29 -11.44
N HIS A 328 -28.93 -3.16 -11.23
CA HIS A 328 -27.56 -3.18 -10.71
C HIS A 328 -27.53 -3.48 -9.20
N GLY A 329 -26.55 -4.27 -8.76
CA GLY A 329 -26.37 -4.64 -7.36
C GLY A 329 -26.09 -3.42 -6.46
N ALA A 330 -26.84 -3.29 -5.36
CA ALA A 330 -26.78 -2.12 -4.49
C ALA A 330 -25.37 -1.86 -3.91
N ASN A 331 -24.59 -2.90 -3.62
CA ASN A 331 -23.22 -2.79 -3.12
C ASN A 331 -22.25 -2.24 -4.18
N ASP A 332 -22.41 -2.64 -5.45
CA ASP A 332 -21.60 -2.13 -6.56
C ASP A 332 -21.83 -0.64 -6.78
N VAL A 333 -23.11 -0.27 -6.77
CA VAL A 333 -23.58 1.11 -6.92
C VAL A 333 -23.09 1.97 -5.76
N ALA A 334 -23.19 1.49 -4.52
CA ALA A 334 -22.69 2.22 -3.34
C ALA A 334 -21.17 2.44 -3.41
N ARG A 335 -20.40 1.40 -3.76
CA ARG A 335 -18.94 1.47 -3.95
C ARG A 335 -18.54 2.43 -5.06
N MET A 336 -19.19 2.39 -6.23
CA MET A 336 -18.96 3.34 -7.31
C MET A 336 -19.20 4.79 -6.84
N LEU A 337 -20.31 5.04 -6.12
CA LEU A 337 -20.67 6.36 -5.62
C LEU A 337 -19.75 6.90 -4.51
N CYS A 338 -18.81 6.10 -3.99
CA CYS A 338 -17.71 6.61 -3.17
C CYS A 338 -16.68 7.40 -3.98
N HIS A 339 -16.54 7.16 -5.30
CA HIS A 339 -15.56 7.86 -6.13
C HIS A 339 -15.94 9.33 -6.40
N ARG A 340 -14.94 10.20 -6.52
CA ARG A 340 -15.12 11.67 -6.58
C ARG A 340 -15.88 12.12 -7.83
N GLU A 341 -15.72 11.41 -8.95
CA GLU A 341 -16.35 11.72 -10.25
C GLU A 341 -17.88 11.80 -10.23
N TYR A 342 -18.54 11.18 -9.26
CA TYR A 342 -20.00 11.16 -9.15
C TYR A 342 -20.57 12.27 -8.25
N ALA A 343 -19.74 13.20 -7.76
CA ALA A 343 -20.13 14.31 -6.90
C ALA A 343 -20.76 15.49 -7.66
N MET A 344 -21.90 15.25 -8.33
CA MET A 344 -22.60 16.25 -9.15
C MET A 344 -23.14 17.45 -8.36
N ASP A 345 -22.74 18.65 -8.76
CA ASP A 345 -23.04 19.96 -8.16
C ASP A 345 -24.23 20.71 -8.79
N LYS A 346 -24.85 20.15 -9.83
CA LYS A 346 -26.09 20.68 -10.44
C LYS A 346 -27.12 19.55 -10.65
N GLU A 347 -28.40 19.92 -10.68
CA GLU A 347 -29.57 19.01 -10.66
C GLU A 347 -29.52 17.84 -11.66
N LEU A 348 -29.87 16.63 -11.20
CA LEU A 348 -30.09 15.44 -12.04
C LEU A 348 -31.44 15.47 -12.78
N THR A 349 -31.55 16.34 -13.77
CA THR A 349 -32.70 16.33 -14.69
C THR A 349 -32.72 15.05 -15.54
N ASN A 350 -33.90 14.62 -16.01
CA ASN A 350 -34.02 13.40 -16.82
C ASN A 350 -33.23 13.47 -18.17
N ALA A 351 -33.04 14.67 -18.73
CA ALA A 351 -32.18 14.88 -19.90
C ALA A 351 -30.67 14.85 -19.58
N ARG A 352 -30.28 15.09 -18.32
CA ARG A 352 -28.91 14.85 -17.83
C ARG A 352 -28.69 13.35 -17.58
N TRP A 353 -29.63 12.68 -16.89
CA TRP A 353 -29.57 11.25 -16.61
C TRP A 353 -29.32 10.41 -17.87
N LYS A 354 -30.10 10.63 -18.94
CA LYS A 354 -29.93 9.93 -20.23
C LYS A 354 -28.56 10.11 -20.90
N ARG A 355 -27.84 11.21 -20.61
CA ARG A 355 -26.47 11.44 -21.12
C ARG A 355 -25.38 10.84 -20.23
N LEU A 356 -25.64 10.69 -18.94
CA LEU A 356 -24.68 10.13 -17.97
C LEU A 356 -24.73 8.61 -17.91
N LEU A 357 -25.91 8.00 -18.09
CA LEU A 357 -26.13 6.57 -17.91
C LEU A 357 -25.10 5.69 -18.68
N PRO A 358 -24.78 5.91 -19.96
CA PRO A 358 -23.79 5.09 -20.68
C PRO A 358 -22.33 5.26 -20.22
N ARG A 359 -22.00 6.29 -19.42
CA ARG A 359 -20.72 6.36 -18.70
C ARG A 359 -20.81 5.58 -17.39
N ILE A 360 -21.91 5.76 -16.65
CA ILE A 360 -22.13 5.07 -15.37
C ILE A 360 -22.15 3.54 -15.55
N GLU A 361 -22.85 3.02 -16.56
CA GLU A 361 -22.93 1.57 -16.86
C GLU A 361 -21.57 0.96 -17.23
N ARG A 362 -20.74 1.69 -18.00
CA ARG A 362 -19.38 1.25 -18.34
C ARG A 362 -18.51 1.20 -17.09
N ASN A 363 -18.46 2.29 -16.32
CA ASN A 363 -17.67 2.36 -15.10
C ASN A 363 -18.12 1.33 -14.04
N LEU A 364 -19.42 1.01 -13.96
CA LEU A 364 -19.91 -0.11 -13.14
C LEU A 364 -19.40 -1.47 -13.64
N SER A 365 -19.31 -1.66 -14.95
CA SER A 365 -18.82 -2.90 -15.55
C SER A 365 -17.31 -3.07 -15.36
N GLU A 366 -16.55 -1.97 -15.49
CA GLU A 366 -15.11 -1.90 -15.21
C GLU A 366 -14.83 -2.23 -13.74
N LEU A 367 -15.50 -1.55 -12.78
CA LEU A 367 -15.37 -1.81 -11.35
C LEU A 367 -15.77 -3.25 -10.94
N LYS A 368 -16.72 -3.86 -11.65
CA LYS A 368 -17.12 -5.26 -11.44
C LYS A 368 -16.03 -6.24 -11.87
N GLU A 369 -15.39 -6.00 -13.01
CA GLU A 369 -14.31 -6.85 -13.50
C GLU A 369 -13.02 -6.66 -12.68
N GLU A 370 -12.70 -5.42 -12.28
CA GLU A 370 -11.62 -5.13 -11.33
C GLU A 370 -11.83 -5.88 -9.99
N GLN A 371 -13.05 -5.84 -9.44
CA GLN A 371 -13.36 -6.64 -8.25
C GLN A 371 -13.21 -8.13 -8.54
N ARG A 372 -13.79 -8.66 -9.64
CA ARG A 372 -13.74 -10.09 -9.94
C ARG A 372 -12.30 -10.61 -10.02
N LEU A 373 -11.38 -9.79 -10.54
CA LEU A 373 -9.95 -10.08 -10.57
C LEU A 373 -9.30 -10.02 -9.18
N GLU A 374 -9.66 -9.05 -8.34
CA GLU A 374 -9.08 -8.91 -6.99
C GLU A 374 -9.63 -9.96 -5.98
N ASP A 375 -10.91 -10.31 -6.08
CA ASP A 375 -11.52 -11.41 -5.34
C ASP A 375 -10.88 -12.75 -5.76
N GLN A 376 -10.63 -12.96 -7.07
CA GLN A 376 -9.91 -14.14 -7.58
C GLN A 376 -8.45 -14.20 -7.10
N ARG A 377 -7.73 -13.07 -7.08
CA ARG A 377 -6.36 -12.98 -6.49
C ARG A 377 -6.38 -13.32 -5.01
N SER A 378 -7.34 -12.75 -4.26
CA SER A 378 -7.48 -12.95 -2.82
C SER A 378 -7.79 -14.41 -2.48
N ALA A 379 -8.74 -15.03 -3.19
CA ALA A 379 -9.06 -16.45 -3.06
C ALA A 379 -7.85 -17.34 -3.41
N SER A 380 -7.14 -17.04 -4.50
CA SER A 380 -5.94 -17.79 -4.91
C SER A 380 -4.82 -17.70 -3.87
N PHE A 381 -4.61 -16.50 -3.28
CA PHE A 381 -3.63 -16.29 -2.21
C PHE A 381 -4.01 -17.07 -0.94
N GLU A 382 -5.27 -16.99 -0.50
CA GLU A 382 -5.73 -17.64 0.72
C GLU A 382 -5.76 -19.18 0.59
N ARG A 383 -6.18 -19.71 -0.58
CA ARG A 383 -6.05 -21.14 -0.89
C ARG A 383 -4.60 -21.58 -0.85
N LYS A 384 -3.69 -20.87 -1.53
CA LYS A 384 -2.25 -21.17 -1.51
C LYS A 384 -1.71 -21.17 -0.08
N ARG A 385 -2.06 -20.17 0.73
CA ARG A 385 -1.61 -20.02 2.12
C ARG A 385 -2.08 -21.18 3.00
N HIS A 386 -3.38 -21.48 3.02
CA HIS A 386 -3.95 -22.55 3.85
C HIS A 386 -3.60 -23.95 3.35
N LEU A 387 -3.46 -24.14 2.04
CA LEU A 387 -3.05 -25.43 1.49
C LEU A 387 -1.57 -25.73 1.78
N LEU A 388 -0.68 -24.73 1.71
CA LEU A 388 0.71 -24.87 2.20
C LEU A 388 0.76 -25.15 3.71
N GLU A 389 0.03 -24.37 4.52
CA GLU A 389 -0.04 -24.57 5.98
C GLU A 389 -0.51 -25.99 6.34
N THR A 390 -1.50 -26.52 5.62
CA THR A 390 -1.99 -27.89 5.87
C THR A 390 -1.03 -28.95 5.30
N TYR A 391 -0.41 -28.67 4.14
CA TYR A 391 0.58 -29.53 3.51
C TYR A 391 1.82 -29.70 4.39
N ASP A 392 2.43 -28.62 4.87
CA ASP A 392 3.61 -28.66 5.73
C ASP A 392 3.33 -29.40 7.05
N ASN A 393 2.12 -29.28 7.60
CA ASN A 393 1.70 -30.03 8.79
C ASN A 393 1.50 -31.54 8.53
N TYR A 394 0.92 -31.91 7.39
CA TYR A 394 0.82 -33.31 6.94
C TYR A 394 2.22 -33.91 6.63
N VAL A 395 3.08 -33.13 5.97
CA VAL A 395 4.46 -33.50 5.63
C VAL A 395 5.32 -33.74 6.88
N ARG A 396 5.13 -32.97 7.96
CA ARG A 396 5.82 -33.22 9.25
C ARG A 396 5.47 -34.58 9.88
N GLN A 397 4.32 -35.16 9.55
CA GLN A 397 3.91 -36.48 10.03
C GLN A 397 4.47 -37.62 9.16
N LEU A 398 4.73 -37.35 7.88
CA LEU A 398 5.29 -38.32 6.94
C LEU A 398 6.81 -38.49 7.11
N ARG A 399 7.28 -39.71 6.86
CA ARG A 399 8.71 -40.08 6.93
C ARG A 399 9.19 -40.78 5.66
N THR A 400 8.57 -40.49 4.52
CA THR A 400 8.96 -40.99 3.18
C THR A 400 9.51 -39.85 2.32
N LEU A 401 9.84 -40.13 1.06
CA LEU A 401 10.07 -39.09 0.06
C LEU A 401 8.77 -38.30 -0.14
N ILE A 402 8.91 -36.98 -0.19
CA ILE A 402 7.82 -36.00 -0.17
C ILE A 402 8.15 -34.92 -1.22
N PRO A 403 7.16 -34.43 -1.98
CA PRO A 403 7.37 -33.28 -2.86
C PRO A 403 7.88 -32.03 -2.10
N PRO A 404 8.84 -31.28 -2.65
CA PRO A 404 9.04 -29.87 -2.32
C PRO A 404 7.71 -29.11 -2.25
N SER A 405 7.54 -28.20 -1.29
CA SER A 405 6.33 -27.34 -1.23
C SER A 405 6.18 -26.51 -2.52
N GLU A 406 7.28 -26.16 -3.20
CA GLU A 406 7.26 -25.61 -4.56
C GLU A 406 6.78 -26.58 -5.64
N SER A 407 7.20 -27.85 -5.61
CA SER A 407 6.80 -28.86 -6.60
C SER A 407 5.34 -29.27 -6.40
N PHE A 408 4.89 -29.33 -5.15
CA PHE A 408 3.49 -29.55 -4.77
C PHE A 408 2.58 -28.47 -5.37
N LEU A 409 2.94 -27.19 -5.23
CA LEU A 409 2.20 -26.07 -5.87
C LEU A 409 2.18 -26.13 -7.41
N LYS A 410 3.15 -26.81 -8.02
CA LYS A 410 3.28 -26.97 -9.49
C LYS A 410 2.58 -28.23 -10.02
N LEU A 411 1.95 -29.05 -9.15
CA LEU A 411 1.09 -30.16 -9.59
C LEU A 411 -0.19 -29.60 -10.23
N TYR A 412 -0.60 -30.17 -11.37
CA TYR A 412 -1.77 -29.71 -12.14
C TYR A 412 -3.00 -29.50 -11.26
N ASP A 413 -3.39 -30.52 -10.48
CA ASP A 413 -4.60 -30.50 -9.66
C ASP A 413 -4.55 -29.43 -8.55
N VAL A 414 -3.35 -29.11 -8.07
CA VAL A 414 -3.10 -28.08 -7.03
C VAL A 414 -3.14 -26.69 -7.66
N ALA A 415 -2.51 -26.50 -8.81
CA ALA A 415 -2.52 -25.23 -9.54
C ALA A 415 -3.92 -24.89 -10.06
N GLU A 416 -4.67 -25.87 -10.57
CA GLU A 416 -6.07 -25.71 -10.99
C GLU A 416 -6.96 -25.33 -9.80
N PHE A 417 -6.83 -26.01 -8.67
CA PHE A 417 -7.57 -25.68 -7.43
C PHE A 417 -7.26 -24.27 -6.91
N ILE A 418 -5.98 -23.86 -6.91
CA ILE A 418 -5.57 -22.53 -6.44
C ILE A 418 -6.15 -21.43 -7.33
N ASN A 419 -6.11 -21.57 -8.66
CA ASN A 419 -6.49 -20.50 -9.60
C ASN A 419 -7.97 -20.50 -10.02
N SER A 420 -8.76 -21.52 -9.66
CA SER A 420 -10.18 -21.60 -10.02
C SER A 420 -11.00 -20.47 -9.37
N PRO A 421 -12.18 -20.09 -9.91
CA PRO A 421 -12.96 -18.99 -9.36
C PRO A 421 -13.35 -19.17 -7.88
N PRO A 422 -13.51 -18.09 -7.10
CA PRO A 422 -14.17 -18.16 -5.81
C PRO A 422 -15.65 -18.56 -5.97
N VAL A 423 -16.15 -19.41 -5.07
CA VAL A 423 -17.55 -19.88 -5.09
C VAL A 423 -18.30 -19.20 -3.95
N GLU A 424 -19.31 -18.39 -4.28
CA GLU A 424 -20.03 -17.47 -3.36
C GLU A 424 -20.61 -18.10 -2.07
N ARG A 425 -20.68 -19.42 -1.98
CA ARG A 425 -21.32 -20.17 -0.88
C ARG A 425 -20.39 -21.09 -0.09
N GLU A 426 -19.10 -21.15 -0.42
CA GLU A 426 -18.14 -21.99 0.32
C GLU A 426 -16.95 -21.15 0.82
N SER A 427 -16.63 -21.28 2.11
CA SER A 427 -15.41 -20.66 2.65
C SER A 427 -14.17 -21.33 2.06
N GLU A 428 -13.16 -20.55 1.69
CA GLU A 428 -11.93 -21.11 1.08
C GLU A 428 -11.19 -22.10 2.00
N ILE A 429 -11.36 -21.97 3.32
CA ILE A 429 -10.90 -22.94 4.33
C ILE A 429 -11.60 -24.31 4.17
N GLY A 430 -12.90 -24.31 3.87
CA GLY A 430 -13.70 -25.50 3.59
C GLY A 430 -13.25 -26.21 2.31
N ALA A 431 -13.12 -25.44 1.22
CA ALA A 431 -12.60 -25.93 -0.04
C ALA A 431 -11.18 -26.53 0.11
N CYS A 432 -10.29 -25.89 0.88
CA CYS A 432 -8.97 -26.44 1.20
C CYS A 432 -9.07 -27.75 2.00
N ARG A 433 -9.95 -27.84 3.02
CA ARG A 433 -10.16 -29.07 3.79
C ARG A 433 -10.69 -30.22 2.93
N ALA A 434 -11.56 -29.94 1.96
CA ALA A 434 -12.03 -30.93 0.99
C ALA A 434 -10.89 -31.39 0.06
N PHE A 435 -10.04 -30.47 -0.40
CA PHE A 435 -8.87 -30.80 -1.23
C PHE A 435 -7.84 -31.65 -0.47
N VAL A 436 -7.64 -31.41 0.83
CA VAL A 436 -6.64 -32.09 1.67
C VAL A 436 -6.81 -33.61 1.73
N VAL A 437 -8.03 -34.13 1.49
CA VAL A 437 -8.31 -35.57 1.35
C VAL A 437 -7.47 -36.22 0.22
N LYS A 438 -7.05 -35.45 -0.79
CA LYS A 438 -6.22 -35.92 -1.92
C LYS A 438 -4.72 -35.95 -1.64
N LEU A 439 -4.23 -35.36 -0.54
CA LEU A 439 -2.77 -35.30 -0.26
C LEU A 439 -2.06 -36.67 -0.25
N PRO A 440 -2.64 -37.77 0.29
CA PRO A 440 -1.99 -39.09 0.26
C PRO A 440 -1.80 -39.62 -1.18
N GLU A 441 -2.81 -39.42 -2.04
CA GLU A 441 -2.77 -39.81 -3.46
C GLU A 441 -1.71 -39.00 -4.21
N LEU A 442 -1.67 -37.68 -4.02
CA LEU A 442 -0.69 -36.78 -4.64
C LEU A 442 0.75 -37.15 -4.25
N CYS A 443 0.99 -37.48 -2.97
CA CYS A 443 2.31 -37.94 -2.50
C CYS A 443 2.68 -39.32 -3.07
N THR A 444 1.73 -40.26 -3.12
CA THR A 444 1.94 -41.59 -3.71
C THR A 444 2.28 -41.48 -5.20
N ARG A 445 1.59 -40.60 -5.94
CA ARG A 445 1.84 -40.31 -7.36
C ARG A 445 3.25 -39.73 -7.59
N TYR A 446 3.71 -38.85 -6.70
CA TYR A 446 5.08 -38.29 -6.75
C TYR A 446 6.16 -39.34 -6.46
N ILE A 447 5.95 -40.21 -5.46
CA ILE A 447 6.83 -41.35 -5.18
C ILE A 447 6.93 -42.26 -6.40
N HIS A 448 5.80 -42.62 -7.00
CA HIS A 448 5.73 -43.46 -8.21
C HIS A 448 6.46 -42.82 -9.41
N GLN A 449 6.24 -41.52 -9.67
CA GLN A 449 6.96 -40.77 -10.69
C GLN A 449 8.47 -40.74 -10.45
N THR A 450 8.90 -40.60 -9.19
CA THR A 450 10.33 -40.61 -8.83
C THR A 450 10.94 -42.00 -9.06
N LYS A 451 10.29 -43.08 -8.59
CA LYS A 451 10.74 -44.45 -8.86
C LYS A 451 10.89 -44.71 -10.36
N LEU A 452 9.91 -44.31 -11.17
CA LEU A 452 9.95 -44.44 -12.64
C LEU A 452 11.16 -43.71 -13.25
N ALA A 453 11.49 -42.51 -12.77
CA ALA A 453 12.66 -41.76 -13.22
C ALA A 453 13.99 -42.47 -12.85
N LEU A 454 14.09 -43.01 -11.63
CA LEU A 454 15.25 -43.76 -11.18
C LEU A 454 15.45 -45.07 -11.95
N THR A 455 14.36 -45.82 -12.23
CA THR A 455 14.41 -47.00 -13.12
C THR A 455 14.93 -46.64 -14.52
N LYS A 456 14.50 -45.50 -15.07
CA LYS A 456 14.98 -45.01 -16.38
C LYS A 456 16.47 -44.63 -16.37
N LEU A 457 17.02 -44.14 -15.25
CA LEU A 457 18.46 -43.90 -15.10
C LEU A 457 19.27 -45.20 -15.04
N LEU A 458 18.75 -46.27 -14.42
CA LEU A 458 19.42 -47.57 -14.32
C LEU A 458 19.47 -48.32 -15.66
N GLY A 459 18.43 -48.20 -16.49
CA GLY A 459 18.27 -48.96 -17.74
C GLY A 459 19.50 -48.98 -18.68
N PRO A 460 20.14 -47.85 -18.98
CA PRO A 460 21.35 -47.81 -19.83
C PRO A 460 22.60 -48.45 -19.21
N SER A 461 22.64 -48.64 -17.89
CA SER A 461 23.89 -48.82 -17.13
C SER A 461 24.22 -50.27 -16.74
N THR A 462 23.31 -51.21 -17.01
CA THR A 462 23.39 -52.63 -16.55
C THR A 462 23.81 -53.62 -17.64
N GLY A 463 23.80 -53.24 -18.92
CA GLY A 463 24.23 -54.09 -20.02
C GLY A 463 23.43 -55.40 -20.13
N VAL A 464 22.10 -55.31 -20.02
CA VAL A 464 21.17 -56.43 -20.23
C VAL A 464 20.81 -56.50 -21.72
N SER A 465 20.87 -57.68 -22.32
CA SER A 465 20.57 -57.87 -23.76
C SER A 465 19.14 -57.48 -24.11
N GLN A 466 18.96 -56.89 -25.30
CA GLN A 466 17.67 -56.37 -25.78
C GLN A 466 16.57 -57.45 -25.82
N ASP A 467 16.93 -58.72 -26.05
CA ASP A 467 15.98 -59.85 -26.11
C ASP A 467 15.26 -60.12 -24.77
N THR A 468 15.88 -59.79 -23.63
CA THR A 468 15.24 -59.92 -22.31
C THR A 468 14.30 -58.75 -22.04
N LEU A 469 14.63 -57.55 -22.53
CA LEU A 469 13.79 -56.36 -22.42
C LEU A 469 12.53 -56.47 -23.30
N ALA A 470 12.67 -57.01 -24.52
CA ALA A 470 11.56 -57.19 -25.46
C ALA A 470 10.35 -57.94 -24.87
N ARG A 471 10.58 -58.89 -23.95
CA ARG A 471 9.51 -59.67 -23.30
C ARG A 471 8.95 -59.04 -22.01
N ARG A 472 9.58 -58.00 -21.45
CA ARG A 472 9.07 -57.20 -20.31
C ARG A 472 8.33 -55.91 -20.73
N ASN A 473 8.53 -55.43 -21.96
CA ASN A 473 8.08 -54.11 -22.42
C ASN A 473 6.55 -53.89 -22.58
N GLN A 474 5.70 -54.77 -22.05
CA GLN A 474 4.24 -54.55 -22.02
C GLN A 474 3.77 -53.59 -20.89
N GLY A 475 4.68 -53.15 -20.01
CA GLY A 475 4.39 -52.27 -18.86
C GLY A 475 5.11 -50.91 -18.87
N ILE A 476 4.91 -50.09 -19.90
CA ILE A 476 5.68 -48.83 -20.16
C ILE A 476 5.65 -47.79 -19.01
N ASN A 477 4.74 -47.90 -18.04
CA ASN A 477 4.57 -46.97 -16.92
C ASN A 477 4.79 -47.56 -15.51
N VAL A 478 5.32 -48.78 -15.37
CA VAL A 478 5.56 -49.41 -14.06
C VAL A 478 7.04 -49.28 -13.65
N PRO A 479 7.39 -48.78 -12.46
CA PRO A 479 8.76 -48.81 -11.95
C PRO A 479 9.24 -50.24 -11.68
N ASP A 480 10.50 -50.54 -12.04
CA ASP A 480 11.10 -51.85 -11.75
C ASP A 480 11.70 -51.85 -10.34
N GLU A 481 10.89 -52.27 -9.37
CA GLU A 481 11.26 -52.42 -7.97
C GLU A 481 12.44 -53.41 -7.78
N THR A 482 12.63 -54.38 -8.70
CA THR A 482 13.75 -55.33 -8.62
C THR A 482 15.07 -54.67 -9.00
N LEU A 483 15.06 -53.84 -10.06
CA LEU A 483 16.23 -53.01 -10.39
C LEU A 483 16.55 -52.01 -9.28
N LEU A 484 15.53 -51.38 -8.66
CA LEU A 484 15.74 -50.41 -7.58
C LEU A 484 16.35 -51.00 -6.29
N GLN A 485 16.42 -52.32 -6.16
CA GLN A 485 16.98 -53.04 -5.00
C GLN A 485 18.28 -53.83 -5.27
N LEU A 486 18.85 -53.73 -6.49
CA LEU A 486 20.18 -54.28 -6.78
C LEU A 486 21.27 -53.62 -5.93
N ALA A 487 22.28 -54.39 -5.52
CA ALA A 487 23.45 -53.87 -4.80
C ALA A 487 24.25 -52.84 -5.63
N THR A 488 24.05 -52.81 -6.95
CA THR A 488 24.61 -51.82 -7.89
C THR A 488 23.72 -50.61 -8.15
N SER A 489 22.52 -50.53 -7.58
CA SER A 489 21.61 -49.39 -7.74
C SER A 489 21.93 -48.30 -6.74
N ILE A 490 22.96 -47.51 -7.07
CA ILE A 490 23.56 -46.53 -6.18
C ILE A 490 23.44 -45.13 -6.79
N PHE A 491 22.72 -44.27 -6.10
CA PHE A 491 22.39 -42.91 -6.52
C PHE A 491 23.19 -41.87 -5.74
N GLN A 492 23.14 -40.62 -6.18
CA GLN A 492 23.65 -39.46 -5.44
C GLN A 492 22.72 -38.27 -5.70
N CYS A 493 22.47 -37.46 -4.67
CA CYS A 493 21.69 -36.23 -4.79
C CYS A 493 22.58 -35.12 -5.37
N ILE A 494 22.11 -34.43 -6.40
CA ILE A 494 22.84 -33.34 -7.07
C ILE A 494 22.93 -32.09 -6.19
N SER A 495 21.95 -31.90 -5.29
CA SER A 495 21.79 -30.70 -4.46
C SER A 495 22.50 -30.77 -3.10
N SER A 496 23.19 -31.87 -2.76
CA SER A 496 23.81 -32.07 -1.44
C SER A 496 25.19 -32.72 -1.51
N ARG A 497 25.78 -33.07 -0.36
CA ARG A 497 27.12 -33.70 -0.29
C ARG A 497 27.12 -35.09 -0.94
N PRO A 498 28.24 -35.55 -1.52
CA PRO A 498 28.30 -36.74 -2.38
C PRO A 498 28.33 -38.06 -1.58
N PHE A 499 27.35 -38.29 -0.70
CA PHE A 499 27.14 -39.59 -0.08
C PHE A 499 26.34 -40.49 -1.03
N PRO A 500 26.83 -41.70 -1.36
CA PRO A 500 26.13 -42.61 -2.26
C PRO A 500 24.92 -43.26 -1.56
N LEU A 501 23.73 -42.98 -2.11
CA LEU A 501 22.45 -43.52 -1.65
C LEU A 501 22.24 -44.91 -2.26
N ILE A 502 22.49 -45.95 -1.46
CA ILE A 502 22.38 -47.36 -1.85
C ILE A 502 20.90 -47.80 -1.79
N THR A 503 20.39 -48.28 -2.94
CA THR A 503 18.98 -48.63 -3.25
C THR A 503 17.94 -47.53 -3.04
N TRP A 504 16.71 -47.82 -3.48
CA TRP A 504 15.54 -46.98 -3.17
C TRP A 504 15.39 -46.71 -1.67
N ASP A 505 15.81 -47.62 -0.79
CA ASP A 505 15.61 -47.45 0.66
C ASP A 505 16.43 -46.30 1.25
N LYS A 506 17.58 -45.93 0.70
CA LYS A 506 18.27 -44.69 1.09
C LYS A 506 17.75 -43.46 0.33
N VAL A 507 17.25 -43.61 -0.90
CA VAL A 507 16.62 -42.50 -1.64
C VAL A 507 15.32 -42.04 -0.98
N GLN A 508 14.49 -42.97 -0.50
CA GLN A 508 13.17 -42.65 0.07
C GLN A 508 13.21 -41.98 1.45
N TYR A 509 14.37 -41.95 2.09
CA TYR A 509 14.59 -41.26 3.37
C TYR A 509 15.55 -40.07 3.24
N HIS A 510 16.12 -39.80 2.06
CA HIS A 510 17.03 -38.67 1.87
C HIS A 510 16.28 -37.33 1.98
N ARG A 511 16.85 -36.39 2.75
CA ARG A 511 16.40 -34.99 2.88
C ARG A 511 17.56 -34.07 2.55
N CYS A 512 17.45 -33.24 1.52
CA CYS A 512 18.55 -32.38 1.09
C CYS A 512 18.86 -31.26 2.12
N PRO A 513 20.10 -31.15 2.64
CA PRO A 513 20.46 -30.11 3.60
C PRO A 513 20.50 -28.67 3.06
N SER A 514 20.43 -28.44 1.73
CA SER A 514 20.38 -27.06 1.18
C SER A 514 19.21 -26.25 1.77
N SER A 515 18.09 -26.93 2.02
CA SER A 515 16.88 -26.42 2.65
C SER A 515 17.04 -25.88 4.08
N LEU A 516 18.16 -26.13 4.75
CA LEU A 516 18.38 -25.78 6.16
C LEU A 516 19.36 -24.61 6.38
N PHE A 517 20.14 -24.22 5.38
CA PHE A 517 21.20 -23.20 5.56
C PHE A 517 20.77 -21.76 5.22
N TYR A 518 19.67 -21.57 4.49
CA TYR A 518 19.06 -20.24 4.27
C TYR A 518 17.89 -20.00 5.23
N ALA A 519 18.21 -19.53 6.43
CA ALA A 519 17.25 -19.10 7.44
C ALA A 519 16.48 -17.83 6.99
N GLY A 520 15.45 -18.04 6.16
CA GLY A 520 14.60 -16.98 5.61
C GLY A 520 13.41 -17.48 4.78
N SER A 521 13.52 -18.67 4.18
CA SER A 521 12.43 -19.30 3.41
C SER A 521 12.30 -20.78 3.77
N MET A 522 11.12 -21.22 4.22
CA MET A 522 10.83 -22.65 4.46
C MET A 522 10.58 -23.39 3.13
N GLY A 523 11.62 -23.51 2.32
CA GLY A 523 11.62 -24.25 1.06
C GLY A 523 12.49 -25.50 1.16
N ILE A 524 11.88 -26.68 1.05
CA ILE A 524 12.64 -27.91 0.77
C ILE A 524 12.92 -27.92 -0.73
N ASP A 525 14.18 -27.79 -1.14
CA ASP A 525 14.57 -27.87 -2.56
C ASP A 525 14.27 -29.24 -3.17
N ALA A 526 14.07 -29.26 -4.50
CA ALA A 526 13.90 -30.50 -5.25
C ALA A 526 15.18 -31.35 -5.24
N CYS A 527 15.14 -32.45 -4.49
CA CYS A 527 16.14 -33.50 -4.52
C CYS A 527 16.16 -34.14 -5.91
N THR A 528 17.10 -33.72 -6.76
CA THR A 528 17.33 -34.35 -8.07
C THR A 528 18.45 -35.36 -7.93
N PHE A 529 18.23 -36.58 -8.45
CA PHE A 529 19.15 -37.71 -8.27
C PHE A 529 19.86 -38.06 -9.58
N SER A 530 21.11 -38.52 -9.45
CA SER A 530 21.94 -39.07 -10.53
C SER A 530 22.57 -40.40 -10.08
N LEU A 531 23.21 -41.15 -10.98
CA LEU A 531 23.93 -42.38 -10.61
C LEU A 531 25.32 -42.05 -10.02
N SER A 532 25.70 -42.71 -8.93
CA SER A 532 27.03 -42.57 -8.34
C SER A 532 28.00 -43.56 -8.97
N GLN A 533 28.63 -43.18 -10.09
CA GLN A 533 29.48 -44.08 -10.88
C GLN A 533 30.66 -44.66 -10.08
N SER A 534 31.22 -43.90 -9.12
CA SER A 534 32.24 -44.36 -8.18
C SER A 534 31.69 -45.41 -7.22
N GLY A 535 30.51 -45.19 -6.62
CA GLY A 535 29.83 -46.17 -5.77
C GLY A 535 29.47 -47.47 -6.51
N ILE A 536 28.97 -47.36 -7.75
CA ILE A 536 28.68 -48.50 -8.63
C ILE A 536 29.95 -49.33 -8.90
N THR A 537 31.08 -48.66 -9.13
CA THR A 537 32.39 -49.30 -9.34
C THR A 537 32.89 -50.02 -8.09
N ALA A 538 32.75 -49.41 -6.91
CA ALA A 538 33.06 -50.05 -5.63
C ALA A 538 32.20 -51.29 -5.36
N ALA A 539 30.88 -51.20 -5.57
CA ALA A 539 29.96 -52.31 -5.37
C ALA A 539 30.25 -53.49 -6.32
N ARG A 540 30.50 -53.22 -7.61
CA ARG A 540 30.90 -54.24 -8.59
C ARG A 540 32.19 -54.97 -8.19
N SER A 541 33.16 -54.24 -7.65
CA SER A 541 34.41 -54.81 -7.12
C SER A 541 34.18 -55.70 -5.89
N LEU A 542 33.36 -55.27 -4.93
CA LEU A 542 33.00 -56.08 -3.75
C LEU A 542 32.24 -57.35 -4.13
N LEU A 543 31.28 -57.25 -5.05
CA LEU A 543 30.51 -58.38 -5.58
C LEU A 543 31.41 -59.42 -6.27
N SER A 544 32.38 -58.94 -7.07
CA SER A 544 33.37 -59.80 -7.73
C SER A 544 34.41 -60.42 -6.77
N LEU A 545 34.53 -59.93 -5.53
CA LEU A 545 35.40 -60.52 -4.50
C LEU A 545 34.69 -61.61 -3.68
N VAL A 546 33.36 -61.71 -3.78
CA VAL A 546 32.53 -62.72 -3.10
C VAL A 546 31.79 -63.64 -4.09
N ASP A 547 32.28 -63.71 -5.33
CA ASP A 547 31.78 -64.54 -6.43
C ASP A 547 30.27 -64.35 -6.76
N LEU A 548 29.77 -63.11 -6.67
CA LEU A 548 28.36 -62.78 -6.95
C LEU A 548 28.16 -61.89 -8.20
N ASP A 549 27.11 -62.18 -8.97
CA ASP A 549 26.75 -61.41 -10.16
C ASP A 549 26.15 -60.04 -9.82
N ALA A 550 26.77 -58.99 -10.35
CA ALA A 550 26.39 -57.61 -10.14
C ALA A 550 25.13 -57.13 -10.93
N LYS A 551 24.55 -57.98 -11.79
CA LYS A 551 23.27 -57.72 -12.47
C LYS A 551 22.05 -58.28 -11.74
N THR A 552 22.22 -59.27 -10.85
CA THR A 552 21.11 -59.97 -10.16
C THR A 552 21.17 -59.86 -8.64
N THR A 553 22.33 -59.60 -8.03
CA THR A 553 22.47 -59.55 -6.57
C THR A 553 21.80 -58.32 -5.96
N THR A 554 20.91 -58.55 -4.99
CA THR A 554 20.25 -57.48 -4.23
C THR A 554 21.11 -56.95 -3.09
N ALA A 555 20.86 -55.72 -2.65
CA ALA A 555 21.52 -55.17 -1.46
C ALA A 555 21.27 -56.03 -0.20
N THR A 556 20.05 -56.57 -0.05
CA THR A 556 19.67 -57.47 1.05
C THR A 556 20.45 -58.79 1.02
N THR A 557 20.79 -59.30 -0.17
CA THR A 557 21.65 -60.50 -0.32
C THR A 557 23.05 -60.23 0.23
N MET A 558 23.63 -59.07 -0.06
CA MET A 558 24.94 -58.68 0.46
C MET A 558 24.94 -58.46 1.99
N ASP A 559 23.83 -58.00 2.56
CA ASP A 559 23.67 -57.85 4.01
C ASP A 559 23.67 -59.20 4.74
N GLN A 560 23.00 -60.19 4.18
CA GLN A 560 22.83 -61.52 4.80
C GLN A 560 24.15 -62.31 4.89
N LEU A 561 25.16 -61.98 4.07
CA LEU A 561 26.48 -62.62 4.10
C LEU A 561 27.34 -62.20 5.31
N GLN A 562 27.07 -61.02 5.89
CA GLN A 562 27.85 -60.43 7.01
C GLN A 562 29.37 -60.31 6.76
N TYR A 563 29.82 -60.37 5.51
CA TYR A 563 31.22 -60.19 5.15
C TYR A 563 31.72 -58.77 5.45
N HIS A 564 32.95 -58.72 5.96
CA HIS A 564 33.67 -57.48 6.23
C HIS A 564 34.95 -57.42 5.39
N PHE A 565 35.36 -56.20 5.06
CA PHE A 565 36.48 -55.91 4.17
C PHE A 565 37.44 -54.89 4.79
N PHE A 566 38.73 -55.00 4.49
CA PHE A 566 39.68 -53.91 4.62
C PHE A 566 39.86 -53.20 3.26
N CYS A 567 40.12 -51.89 3.27
CA CYS A 567 40.61 -51.20 2.08
C CYS A 567 42.13 -51.34 1.97
N SER A 568 42.62 -51.95 0.89
CA SER A 568 44.05 -52.18 0.67
C SER A 568 44.83 -50.91 0.33
N ASN A 569 44.14 -49.84 -0.09
CA ASN A 569 44.74 -48.53 -0.37
C ASN A 569 45.03 -47.73 0.91
N CYS A 570 44.41 -48.09 2.05
CA CYS A 570 44.57 -47.36 3.30
C CYS A 570 45.70 -47.94 4.17
N PRO A 571 46.67 -47.12 4.63
CA PRO A 571 47.66 -47.57 5.61
C PRO A 571 46.99 -47.83 6.97
N PRO A 572 47.55 -48.75 7.79
CA PRO A 572 47.11 -48.93 9.18
C PRO A 572 47.20 -47.62 9.96
N LYS A 573 46.14 -47.29 10.73
CA LYS A 573 46.07 -46.09 11.56
C LYS A 573 46.70 -46.36 12.92
N LEU A 574 47.44 -45.40 13.47
CA LEU A 574 48.15 -45.53 14.75
C LEU A 574 47.25 -45.13 15.92
N GLU A 575 47.25 -45.92 16.99
CA GLU A 575 46.50 -45.63 18.23
C GLU A 575 47.15 -46.34 19.42
N ASN A 576 47.36 -45.62 20.54
CA ASN A 576 47.85 -46.15 21.82
C ASN A 576 49.12 -47.03 21.73
N GLY A 577 50.03 -46.74 20.79
CA GLY A 577 51.27 -47.49 20.57
C GLY A 577 51.13 -48.74 19.68
N GLY A 578 49.92 -49.07 19.24
CA GLY A 578 49.65 -50.09 18.22
C GLY A 578 49.23 -49.49 16.87
N SER A 579 48.92 -50.36 15.91
CA SER A 579 48.28 -49.99 14.65
C SER A 579 47.02 -50.82 14.41
N TYR A 580 46.05 -50.26 13.69
CA TYR A 580 44.79 -50.92 13.38
C TYR A 580 44.35 -50.67 11.93
N ARG A 581 43.58 -51.60 11.38
CA ARG A 581 42.80 -51.42 10.14
C ARG A 581 41.32 -51.36 10.46
N MET A 582 40.54 -50.75 9.57
CA MET A 582 39.09 -50.60 9.73
C MET A 582 38.37 -51.72 8.98
N ALA A 583 37.79 -52.68 9.69
CA ALA A 583 36.95 -53.71 9.11
C ALA A 583 35.56 -53.13 8.84
N MET A 584 35.15 -53.06 7.58
CA MET A 584 33.93 -52.39 7.14
C MET A 584 32.97 -53.38 6.48
N ASP A 585 31.66 -53.23 6.71
CA ASP A 585 30.66 -53.92 5.88
C ASP A 585 30.71 -53.43 4.42
N TRP A 586 29.99 -54.10 3.52
CA TRP A 586 30.00 -53.76 2.10
C TRP A 586 29.46 -52.35 1.81
N ARG A 587 28.45 -51.86 2.54
CA ARG A 587 27.90 -50.51 2.35
C ARG A 587 28.88 -49.44 2.83
N ARG A 588 29.51 -49.64 3.98
CA ARG A 588 30.55 -48.73 4.50
C ARG A 588 31.78 -48.74 3.61
N SER A 589 32.12 -49.88 2.99
CA SER A 589 33.17 -49.99 1.98
C SER A 589 32.83 -49.19 0.71
N VAL A 590 31.62 -49.33 0.16
CA VAL A 590 31.12 -48.50 -0.97
C VAL A 590 31.22 -47.00 -0.63
N ILE A 591 30.76 -46.59 0.54
CA ILE A 591 30.78 -45.18 0.95
C ILE A 591 32.21 -44.67 1.17
N HIS A 592 33.07 -45.44 1.84
CA HIS A 592 34.48 -45.11 2.04
C HIS A 592 35.22 -44.91 0.71
N TYR A 593 34.91 -45.68 -0.32
CA TYR A 593 35.48 -45.48 -1.66
C TYR A 593 35.14 -44.11 -2.26
N VAL A 594 33.90 -43.65 -2.06
CA VAL A 594 33.44 -42.35 -2.54
C VAL A 594 33.96 -41.20 -1.66
N GLU A 595 34.00 -41.38 -0.35
CA GLU A 595 34.53 -40.38 0.61
C GLU A 595 36.02 -40.09 0.41
N GLU A 596 36.87 -41.13 0.38
CA GLU A 596 38.34 -40.96 0.24
C GLU A 596 38.78 -40.76 -1.22
N SER A 597 37.86 -40.92 -2.19
CA SER A 597 38.11 -40.73 -3.64
C SER A 597 39.29 -41.54 -4.20
N HIS A 598 39.40 -42.81 -3.79
CA HIS A 598 40.42 -43.75 -4.29
C HIS A 598 40.34 -43.93 -5.83
N SER A 599 41.49 -44.15 -6.48
CA SER A 599 41.55 -44.33 -7.94
C SER A 599 41.03 -45.69 -8.42
N GLU A 600 41.19 -46.74 -7.61
CA GLU A 600 40.72 -48.11 -7.89
C GLU A 600 40.20 -48.78 -6.62
N PRO A 601 39.09 -49.54 -6.67
CA PRO A 601 38.55 -50.26 -5.52
C PRO A 601 39.38 -51.52 -5.27
N ARG A 602 40.21 -51.50 -4.23
CA ARG A 602 41.05 -52.64 -3.81
C ARG A 602 40.67 -53.05 -2.39
N TRP A 603 40.10 -54.25 -2.27
CA TRP A 603 39.54 -54.78 -1.03
C TRP A 603 40.22 -56.09 -0.63
N GLU A 604 40.26 -56.35 0.68
CA GLU A 604 40.78 -57.56 1.31
C GLU A 604 39.66 -58.13 2.20
N LEU A 605 39.15 -59.32 1.85
CA LEU A 605 38.08 -60.01 2.58
C LEU A 605 38.63 -60.60 3.90
N LEU A 606 37.95 -60.36 5.02
CA LEU A 606 38.37 -60.91 6.32
C LEU A 606 38.17 -62.43 6.40
N SER A 607 39.14 -63.13 6.98
CA SER A 607 39.06 -64.58 7.24
C SER A 607 38.02 -64.91 8.30
N ALA A 608 37.61 -66.18 8.39
CA ALA A 608 36.67 -66.65 9.41
C ALA A 608 37.16 -66.38 10.85
N GLU A 609 38.46 -66.38 11.09
CA GLU A 609 39.11 -66.09 12.37
C GLU A 609 39.03 -64.60 12.68
N GLN A 610 39.28 -63.75 11.68
CA GLN A 610 39.15 -62.30 11.82
C GLN A 610 37.68 -61.91 12.03
N LEU A 611 36.73 -62.51 11.31
CA LEU A 611 35.29 -62.31 11.50
C LEU A 611 34.83 -62.75 12.89
N LYS A 612 35.34 -63.86 13.44
CA LYS A 612 35.07 -64.26 14.85
C LYS A 612 35.54 -63.20 15.85
N VAL A 613 36.67 -62.52 15.60
CA VAL A 613 37.13 -61.40 16.43
C VAL A 613 36.19 -60.19 16.30
N ILE A 614 35.84 -59.80 15.07
CA ILE A 614 34.94 -58.65 14.81
C ILE A 614 33.53 -58.87 15.39
N HIS A 615 32.98 -60.07 15.26
CA HIS A 615 31.65 -60.41 15.80
C HIS A 615 31.68 -60.70 17.32
N GLY A 616 32.85 -61.06 17.88
CA GLY A 616 33.04 -61.24 19.33
C GLY A 616 33.29 -59.92 20.09
N SER A 617 33.89 -58.92 19.44
CA SER A 617 33.87 -57.55 19.94
C SER A 617 32.47 -56.97 19.81
N HIS A 618 31.86 -56.53 20.92
CA HIS A 618 30.55 -55.88 20.90
C HIS A 618 30.59 -54.66 19.96
N PRO A 619 29.84 -54.64 18.84
CA PRO A 619 29.83 -53.48 17.96
C PRO A 619 29.23 -52.28 18.69
N PRO A 620 29.70 -51.05 18.45
CA PRO A 620 29.03 -49.86 18.98
C PRO A 620 27.60 -49.81 18.44
N GLU A 621 26.63 -49.62 19.34
CA GLU A 621 25.21 -49.57 18.98
C GLU A 621 24.95 -48.52 17.89
N TYR A 622 24.20 -48.90 16.85
CA TYR A 622 23.97 -48.05 15.68
C TYR A 622 22.48 -47.99 15.27
N PRO A 623 21.86 -46.79 15.21
CA PRO A 623 22.38 -45.51 15.70
C PRO A 623 22.71 -45.57 17.20
N ARG A 624 23.53 -44.65 17.71
CA ARG A 624 23.92 -44.69 19.13
C ARG A 624 22.70 -44.41 19.99
N ALA A 625 22.66 -44.97 21.20
CA ALA A 625 21.63 -44.64 22.18
C ALA A 625 21.55 -43.12 22.46
N THR A 626 22.65 -42.38 22.32
CA THR A 626 22.74 -40.92 22.52
C THR A 626 22.34 -40.07 21.32
N ASP A 627 22.21 -40.65 20.13
CA ASP A 627 21.96 -39.87 18.92
C ASP A 627 20.50 -39.37 18.93
N PRO A 628 20.22 -38.07 18.70
CA PRO A 628 18.86 -37.52 18.73
C PRO A 628 18.11 -37.87 17.43
N VAL A 629 17.83 -39.16 17.25
CA VAL A 629 17.18 -39.74 16.07
C VAL A 629 15.97 -40.60 16.44
N TRP A 630 15.77 -40.91 17.72
CA TRP A 630 14.73 -41.84 18.19
C TRP A 630 13.41 -41.13 18.44
N TYR A 631 12.29 -41.84 18.20
CA TYR A 631 10.94 -41.34 18.44
C TYR A 631 9.97 -42.46 18.82
N CYS A 632 8.84 -42.07 19.39
CA CYS A 632 7.69 -42.96 19.64
C CYS A 632 6.97 -43.33 18.31
N ASN A 633 6.41 -44.53 18.22
CA ASN A 633 5.42 -44.87 17.18
C ASN A 633 3.98 -44.54 17.59
N GLY A 634 3.69 -44.52 18.90
CA GLY A 634 2.34 -44.34 19.44
C GLY A 634 1.87 -42.89 19.62
N CYS A 635 2.76 -41.88 19.51
CA CYS A 635 2.35 -40.48 19.66
C CYS A 635 3.20 -39.47 18.87
N ASP A 636 2.64 -38.29 18.64
CA ASP A 636 3.28 -37.16 17.95
C ASP A 636 4.28 -36.36 18.80
N ARG A 637 4.48 -36.69 20.09
CA ARG A 637 5.27 -35.87 21.04
C ARG A 637 6.72 -35.64 20.60
N HIS A 638 7.30 -36.61 19.90
CA HIS A 638 8.67 -36.57 19.36
C HIS A 638 8.71 -36.33 17.83
N ASN A 639 7.57 -35.95 17.23
CA ASN A 639 7.48 -35.73 15.78
C ASN A 639 8.10 -34.36 15.43
N GLY A 640 9.04 -34.35 14.49
CA GLY A 640 9.87 -33.17 14.19
C GLY A 640 10.88 -32.75 15.29
N LYS A 641 10.89 -33.44 16.44
CA LYS A 641 11.89 -33.30 17.52
C LYS A 641 12.28 -34.68 18.04
N PRO A 642 13.10 -35.44 17.29
CA PRO A 642 13.64 -36.70 17.78
C PRO A 642 14.54 -36.50 19.01
N VAL A 643 14.64 -37.53 19.83
CA VAL A 643 15.36 -37.54 21.11
C VAL A 643 16.29 -38.75 21.19
N ASP A 644 17.03 -38.90 22.29
CA ASP A 644 17.86 -40.08 22.54
C ASP A 644 17.01 -41.33 22.86
N LYS A 645 17.64 -42.51 22.80
CA LYS A 645 16.97 -43.80 22.98
C LYS A 645 16.39 -43.99 24.39
N ALA A 646 17.05 -43.46 25.42
CA ALA A 646 16.57 -43.57 26.79
C ALA A 646 15.32 -42.70 26.99
N ALA A 647 15.34 -41.47 26.49
CA ALA A 647 14.19 -40.56 26.54
C ALA A 647 12.93 -41.11 25.84
N VAL A 648 13.06 -41.86 24.74
CA VAL A 648 11.91 -42.55 24.13
C VAL A 648 11.43 -43.72 25.00
N ILE A 649 12.34 -44.56 25.48
CA ILE A 649 12.00 -45.75 26.28
C ILE A 649 11.31 -45.34 27.59
N ASP A 650 11.77 -44.28 28.26
CA ASP A 650 11.17 -43.79 29.50
C ASP A 650 9.84 -43.06 29.27
N HIS A 651 9.67 -42.37 28.14
CA HIS A 651 8.34 -41.90 27.71
C HIS A 651 7.38 -43.08 27.48
N LEU A 652 7.80 -44.13 26.77
CA LEU A 652 6.94 -45.29 26.51
C LEU A 652 6.56 -46.05 27.78
N ARG A 653 7.48 -46.14 28.75
CA ARG A 653 7.20 -46.67 30.10
C ARG A 653 6.18 -45.80 30.85
N TRP A 654 6.26 -44.48 30.72
CA TRP A 654 5.30 -43.54 31.32
C TRP A 654 3.91 -43.64 30.69
N ASP A 655 3.86 -43.87 29.38
CA ASP A 655 2.64 -44.14 28.60
C ASP A 655 2.12 -45.60 28.77
N GLY A 656 2.76 -46.41 29.62
CA GLY A 656 2.26 -47.73 30.06
C GLY A 656 2.93 -48.95 29.42
N ILE A 657 3.84 -48.79 28.46
CA ILE A 657 4.57 -49.90 27.82
C ILE A 657 5.80 -50.27 28.67
N ALA A 658 5.62 -51.27 29.54
CA ALA A 658 6.64 -51.69 30.50
C ALA A 658 7.94 -52.24 29.85
N ALA A 659 7.83 -52.85 28.67
CA ALA A 659 8.96 -53.42 27.92
C ALA A 659 8.92 -52.99 26.43
N PRO A 660 9.35 -51.76 26.09
CA PRO A 660 9.30 -51.25 24.73
C PRO A 660 10.12 -52.06 23.72
N ILE A 661 9.54 -52.37 22.57
CA ILE A 661 10.14 -53.14 21.48
C ILE A 661 10.54 -52.20 20.33
N GLN A 662 11.83 -52.23 19.96
CA GLN A 662 12.35 -51.48 18.81
C GLN A 662 11.74 -51.99 17.51
N GLY A 663 11.26 -51.06 16.66
CA GLY A 663 10.50 -51.33 15.44
C GLY A 663 8.98 -51.25 15.65
N VAL A 664 8.49 -51.69 16.82
CA VAL A 664 7.05 -51.76 17.15
C VAL A 664 6.60 -50.52 17.92
N ASP A 665 7.19 -50.24 19.08
CA ASP A 665 6.78 -49.14 19.97
C ASP A 665 7.59 -47.86 19.72
N PHE A 666 8.84 -48.01 19.27
CA PHE A 666 9.73 -46.91 18.89
C PHE A 666 10.60 -47.27 17.68
N LYS A 667 11.01 -46.26 16.90
CA LYS A 667 12.03 -46.40 15.84
C LYS A 667 12.99 -45.21 15.88
N TYR A 668 14.00 -45.23 15.01
CA TYR A 668 14.83 -44.07 14.70
C TYR A 668 14.49 -43.50 13.31
N ASP A 669 14.82 -42.24 13.07
CA ASP A 669 14.69 -41.63 11.75
C ASP A 669 15.82 -42.13 10.84
N MET A 670 15.46 -42.72 9.70
CA MET A 670 16.40 -43.22 8.70
C MET A 670 17.05 -42.09 7.89
N ALA A 671 16.48 -40.88 7.92
CA ALA A 671 16.98 -39.70 7.21
C ALA A 671 18.31 -39.14 7.76
N PRO A 672 18.47 -38.83 9.07
CA PRO A 672 19.75 -38.40 9.63
C PRO A 672 20.78 -39.54 9.71
N VAL A 673 20.34 -40.80 9.61
CA VAL A 673 21.20 -41.99 9.56
C VAL A 673 21.63 -42.22 8.10
N GLU A 674 22.24 -41.20 7.48
CA GLU A 674 22.68 -41.26 6.08
C GLU A 674 23.75 -42.36 5.88
N LEU A 675 24.63 -42.53 6.86
CA LEU A 675 25.72 -43.49 6.86
C LEU A 675 25.33 -44.86 7.45
N PRO A 676 25.99 -45.96 7.04
CA PRO A 676 26.05 -47.23 7.78
C PRO A 676 26.94 -47.09 9.04
N PRO A 677 27.04 -48.12 9.89
CA PRO A 677 27.96 -48.10 11.03
C PRO A 677 29.39 -47.71 10.62
N GLN A 678 30.11 -47.03 11.52
CA GLN A 678 31.56 -46.96 11.37
C GLN A 678 32.14 -48.36 11.57
N GLY A 679 33.13 -48.72 10.75
CA GLY A 679 33.75 -50.04 10.80
C GLY A 679 34.40 -50.34 12.16
N THR A 680 34.61 -51.62 12.42
CA THR A 680 35.22 -52.10 13.66
C THR A 680 36.74 -52.05 13.55
N LYS A 681 37.41 -51.57 14.60
CA LYS A 681 38.88 -51.49 14.66
C LYS A 681 39.48 -52.89 14.83
N PHE A 682 40.18 -53.37 13.81
CA PHE A 682 40.99 -54.59 13.90
C PHE A 682 42.45 -54.21 14.18
N PHE A 683 42.91 -54.42 15.42
CA PHE A 683 44.30 -54.16 15.81
C PHE A 683 45.25 -55.20 15.22
N ILE A 684 46.32 -54.74 14.58
CA ILE A 684 47.37 -55.60 14.03
C ILE A 684 48.40 -55.85 15.13
N THR A 685 48.57 -57.12 15.51
CA THR A 685 49.58 -57.53 16.49
C THR A 685 51.00 -57.23 15.99
N PRO A 686 51.90 -56.65 16.82
CA PRO A 686 53.30 -56.48 16.45
C PRO A 686 54.01 -57.83 16.24
N LEU A 687 54.73 -57.96 15.12
CA LEU A 687 55.69 -59.05 14.92
C LEU A 687 56.81 -58.94 15.97
N SER A 688 57.15 -60.05 16.63
CA SER A 688 57.80 -60.00 17.94
C SER A 688 59.34 -60.03 17.91
N CYS A 689 59.93 -58.90 18.32
CA CYS A 689 61.10 -58.77 19.21
C CYS A 689 62.39 -59.60 18.96
N PRO A 690 63.53 -58.94 18.63
CA PRO A 690 64.88 -59.49 18.80
C PRO A 690 65.40 -59.34 20.25
N LYS A 691 66.06 -60.37 20.77
CA LYS A 691 66.65 -60.39 22.13
C LYS A 691 68.06 -59.77 22.18
N SER A 692 68.36 -59.04 23.25
CA SER A 692 69.60 -59.09 24.10
C SER A 692 69.93 -57.70 24.67
N ARG A 693 70.31 -57.50 25.94
CA ARG A 693 71.26 -58.26 26.78
C ARG A 693 70.90 -58.18 28.27
N GLN A 694 71.19 -59.25 29.01
CA GLN A 694 71.23 -59.25 30.47
C GLN A 694 72.56 -58.67 30.97
N LYS A 695 72.53 -57.98 32.12
CA LYS A 695 73.50 -58.11 33.24
C LYS A 695 72.98 -57.32 34.45
N THR A 696 73.26 -57.58 35.73
CA THR A 696 73.43 -58.77 36.64
C THR A 696 73.60 -58.15 38.06
N ILE A 697 73.68 -58.94 39.15
CA ILE A 697 74.11 -58.55 40.52
C ILE A 697 73.01 -57.86 41.36
N VAL A 698 72.73 -58.19 42.63
CA VAL A 698 72.79 -59.47 43.40
C VAL A 698 71.85 -59.30 44.63
N ALA A 699 71.42 -60.38 45.28
CA ALA A 699 70.53 -60.35 46.45
C ALA A 699 71.23 -59.94 47.76
N ASN A 700 70.47 -59.54 48.80
CA ASN A 700 70.91 -59.78 50.17
C ASN A 700 69.80 -59.76 51.26
N ALA A 701 70.14 -60.45 52.36
CA ALA A 701 69.68 -60.27 53.75
C ALA A 701 68.17 -60.25 54.09
N ALA A 702 67.73 -61.43 54.53
CA ALA A 702 66.51 -61.72 55.26
C ALA A 702 66.49 -61.26 56.75
N ILE A 703 65.28 -61.28 57.34
CA ILE A 703 64.94 -61.61 58.76
C ILE A 703 64.94 -60.52 59.87
N ALA A 704 63.71 -60.27 60.36
CA ALA A 704 63.27 -59.90 61.73
C ALA A 704 63.74 -58.56 62.36
N HIS A 705 63.02 -57.91 63.29
CA HIS A 705 61.94 -58.33 64.22
C HIS A 705 60.72 -57.35 64.21
N ARG A 706 59.55 -57.60 64.84
CA ARG A 706 58.70 -58.81 65.11
C ARG A 706 57.46 -58.36 65.95
N ILE A 707 56.28 -59.03 65.81
CA ILE A 707 55.06 -58.91 66.69
C ILE A 707 54.32 -57.56 66.54
N SER A 708 53.00 -57.42 66.31
CA SER A 708 51.81 -58.25 65.95
C SER A 708 50.75 -57.32 65.27
N GLY A 709 49.47 -57.56 64.97
CA GLY A 709 48.43 -58.62 65.17
C GLY A 709 47.11 -58.01 65.69
N VAL A 710 45.88 -58.51 65.47
CA VAL A 710 45.33 -59.70 64.76
C VAL A 710 43.84 -59.46 64.40
N SER A 711 43.22 -60.34 63.57
CA SER A 711 41.76 -60.54 63.32
C SER A 711 40.89 -59.45 62.67
N CYS A 712 40.71 -59.54 61.34
CA CYS A 712 39.51 -60.07 60.65
C CYS A 712 38.11 -59.86 61.29
N TRP A 713 37.11 -59.42 60.48
CA TRP A 713 35.91 -60.20 60.09
C TRP A 713 35.15 -59.54 58.91
N LYS A 714 33.98 -60.08 58.51
CA LYS A 714 33.35 -59.91 57.16
C LYS A 714 31.81 -60.05 57.22
N VAL A 715 31.12 -59.59 56.16
CA VAL A 715 29.73 -59.97 55.68
C VAL A 715 28.51 -59.13 56.15
N SER A 716 27.57 -58.92 55.21
CA SER A 716 26.12 -58.56 55.32
C SER A 716 25.69 -57.19 55.86
N GLY A 717 24.46 -56.74 55.51
CA GLY A 717 23.87 -55.52 56.08
C GLY A 717 22.53 -54.97 55.53
N SER A 718 21.95 -55.54 54.46
CA SER A 718 20.52 -55.47 54.07
C SER A 718 19.65 -54.22 54.37
N THR A 719 19.22 -53.58 53.26
CA THR A 719 17.81 -53.20 52.95
C THR A 719 17.06 -52.04 53.63
N SER A 720 16.09 -51.55 52.83
CA SER A 720 14.70 -51.15 53.17
C SER A 720 14.38 -49.73 53.64
N ASN A 721 13.93 -48.96 52.64
CA ASN A 721 12.55 -48.50 52.47
C ASN A 721 11.95 -47.38 53.34
N THR A 722 11.32 -46.45 52.62
CA THR A 722 10.04 -45.76 52.96
C THR A 722 10.07 -44.75 54.12
N SER A 723 9.15 -43.78 54.18
CA SER A 723 7.90 -43.64 53.42
C SER A 723 7.67 -42.24 52.85
N THR A 724 6.97 -42.21 51.71
CA THR A 724 6.18 -41.06 51.27
C THR A 724 5.04 -40.80 52.25
N LYS A 725 4.51 -39.56 52.29
CA LYS A 725 3.11 -39.27 51.86
C LYS A 725 2.67 -37.79 52.01
N SER A 726 1.67 -37.46 51.18
CA SER A 726 0.57 -36.52 51.42
C SER A 726 0.84 -35.04 51.78
N THR A 727 0.73 -34.22 50.73
CA THR A 727 -0.17 -33.04 50.60
C THR A 727 -1.53 -33.19 51.35
N PRO A 728 -2.35 -32.12 51.63
CA PRO A 728 -2.55 -30.97 50.71
C PRO A 728 -2.97 -29.58 51.27
N HIS A 729 -3.01 -28.62 50.33
CA HIS A 729 -4.02 -27.55 50.15
C HIS A 729 -4.16 -26.30 51.08
N LEU A 730 -4.09 -25.13 50.40
CA LEU A 730 -5.05 -24.00 50.35
C LEU A 730 -4.67 -22.60 50.91
N LYS A 731 -4.82 -21.60 50.02
CA LYS A 731 -5.08 -20.15 50.21
C LYS A 731 -3.98 -19.27 50.85
N GLY A 732 -3.90 -18.00 50.40
CA GLY A 732 -3.17 -16.93 51.12
C GLY A 732 -2.51 -15.86 50.23
N GLN A 733 -3.28 -14.88 49.76
CA GLN A 733 -2.88 -13.76 48.89
C GLN A 733 -1.72 -12.85 49.43
N THR A 734 -0.99 -12.24 48.48
CA THR A 734 -0.31 -10.90 48.55
C THR A 734 0.77 -10.65 49.64
N SER A 735 1.82 -9.84 49.43
CA SER A 735 1.95 -8.68 48.53
C SER A 735 3.41 -8.36 48.12
N VAL A 736 3.55 -7.82 46.89
CA VAL A 736 4.55 -6.88 46.32
C VAL A 736 5.97 -6.77 46.92
N LYS A 737 6.97 -6.77 46.03
CA LYS A 737 8.39 -6.50 46.32
C LYS A 737 8.80 -5.04 46.08
N SER A 738 9.83 -4.63 46.82
CA SER A 738 10.95 -3.78 46.38
C SER A 738 11.28 -3.87 44.87
N SER A 739 11.83 -2.90 44.14
CA SER A 739 12.14 -1.46 44.28
C SER A 739 13.28 -1.21 43.27
N ASN A 740 13.23 -0.10 42.53
CA ASN A 740 14.39 0.68 42.02
C ASN A 740 15.44 0.01 41.09
N ASP A 741 16.10 0.69 40.13
CA ASP A 741 15.91 1.98 39.42
C ASP A 741 17.03 2.08 38.33
N ILE A 742 17.15 3.22 37.61
CA ILE A 742 18.37 3.76 36.96
C ILE A 742 18.76 3.20 35.56
N SER A 743 18.38 3.91 34.49
CA SER A 743 19.29 4.71 33.60
C SER A 743 19.05 4.71 32.07
N SER A 744 19.09 5.95 31.53
CA SER A 744 19.67 6.40 30.24
C SER A 744 19.17 5.87 28.87
N LEU A 745 18.20 6.60 28.31
CA LEU A 745 18.33 7.34 27.04
C LEU A 745 19.49 6.98 26.07
N ARG A 746 19.15 6.59 24.83
CA ARG A 746 19.49 7.39 23.61
C ARG A 746 18.78 6.91 22.34
N ASN A 747 18.45 7.87 21.47
CA ASN A 747 18.22 7.79 20.02
C ASN A 747 17.19 6.79 19.46
N LEU A 748 16.05 7.30 19.01
CA LEU A 748 15.76 7.33 17.55
C LEU A 748 14.76 8.46 17.22
N HIS A 749 14.74 8.86 15.95
CA HIS A 749 13.99 10.00 15.39
C HIS A 749 13.39 9.54 14.06
N LEU A 750 12.34 10.23 13.56
CA LEU A 750 11.32 9.77 12.58
C LEU A 750 10.10 9.15 13.29
N SER A 751 8.83 9.49 12.97
CA SER A 751 8.28 10.40 11.95
C SER A 751 7.09 11.18 12.51
N PHE A 752 6.84 12.40 12.00
CA PHE A 752 5.68 13.22 12.39
C PHE A 752 4.96 13.76 11.15
N HIS A 753 3.97 13.02 10.64
CA HIS A 753 3.05 13.48 9.59
C HIS A 753 1.75 12.65 9.61
N MET A 754 0.67 13.23 9.07
CA MET A 754 -0.70 12.67 8.99
C MET A 754 -1.45 12.49 10.33
N LEU A 755 -2.20 13.52 10.73
CA LEU A 755 -3.31 13.39 11.70
C LEU A 755 -4.48 14.35 11.41
N VAL A 756 -5.03 14.31 10.19
CA VAL A 756 -6.36 14.86 9.87
C VAL A 756 -7.08 13.96 8.86
N ASN A 757 -7.86 12.99 9.36
CA ASN A 757 -9.05 12.38 8.72
C ASN A 757 -9.47 11.10 9.47
N THR A 758 -10.28 11.22 10.52
CA THR A 758 -11.11 10.10 11.07
C THR A 758 -12.10 10.60 12.14
N PHE A 759 -13.09 11.39 11.72
CA PHE A 759 -14.30 11.61 12.53
C PHE A 759 -15.51 11.62 11.60
N TRP A 760 -16.42 10.65 11.80
CA TRP A 760 -17.82 10.53 11.35
C TRP A 760 -18.19 9.04 11.15
N SER A 761 -18.47 8.33 12.26
CA SER A 761 -19.41 7.18 12.36
C SER A 761 -19.24 6.42 13.67
N ARG A 762 -20.26 6.49 14.55
CA ARG A 762 -20.68 5.54 15.62
C ARG A 762 -21.03 6.22 16.96
N THR A 763 -22.27 6.71 17.06
CA THR A 763 -23.18 6.49 18.20
C THR A 763 -24.53 7.16 17.89
N LEU A 764 -25.63 6.41 18.04
CA LEU A 764 -26.94 6.82 18.60
C LEU A 764 -28.03 5.83 18.15
N PHE A 765 -28.23 4.78 18.95
CA PHE A 765 -29.47 3.99 18.97
C PHE A 765 -29.66 3.46 20.40
N ALA A 766 -30.45 4.18 21.19
CA ALA A 766 -30.84 3.82 22.54
C ALA A 766 -32.14 4.55 22.92
N SER A 767 -33.29 3.93 22.64
CA SER A 767 -34.60 4.46 23.06
C SER A 767 -34.89 4.06 24.50
N PRO A 768 -35.26 4.99 25.40
CA PRO A 768 -35.78 4.65 26.71
C PRO A 768 -37.23 4.16 26.61
N VAL A 769 -37.58 3.18 27.44
CA VAL A 769 -38.98 2.74 27.64
C VAL A 769 -39.70 3.74 28.54
N LEU A 770 -40.91 4.15 28.16
CA LEU A 770 -41.85 4.82 29.05
C LEU A 770 -43.15 4.02 29.15
N ILE A 771 -43.47 3.61 30.38
CA ILE A 771 -44.77 3.04 30.76
C ILE A 771 -45.49 4.12 31.55
N SER A 772 -46.69 4.50 31.11
CA SER A 772 -47.67 5.17 31.95
C SER A 772 -49.07 4.77 31.51
N THR A 773 -49.93 4.51 32.49
CA THR A 773 -51.29 3.98 32.31
C THR A 773 -52.30 5.08 32.01
N TYR A 774 -53.27 4.81 31.14
CA TYR A 774 -54.66 5.24 31.36
C TYR A 774 -55.66 4.25 30.74
N SER A 775 -56.91 4.25 31.20
CA SER A 775 -57.84 3.13 31.07
C SER A 775 -59.19 3.49 30.44
N GLY A 776 -59.79 2.55 29.68
CA GLY A 776 -61.25 2.45 29.55
C GLY A 776 -61.79 2.01 28.18
N LEU A 777 -62.87 1.19 28.23
CA LEU A 777 -63.81 0.85 27.14
C LEU A 777 -63.21 0.08 25.93
N SER A 778 -63.51 -1.19 25.62
CA SER A 778 -64.70 -2.07 25.70
C SER A 778 -65.65 -2.02 24.49
N SER A 779 -65.94 -3.21 23.91
CA SER A 779 -66.91 -3.50 22.82
C SER A 779 -66.55 -2.95 21.41
N THR A 780 -66.85 -3.59 20.27
CA THR A 780 -67.45 -4.93 20.00
C THR A 780 -67.16 -5.42 18.55
N VAL A 781 -66.83 -6.71 18.41
CA VAL A 781 -67.30 -7.68 17.38
C VAL A 781 -67.17 -7.39 15.86
N LYS A 782 -66.70 -8.44 15.15
CA LYS A 782 -66.54 -8.67 13.69
C LYS A 782 -65.28 -8.11 13.03
#